data_AF-A0A5J5C6A6-F1
#
_entry.id   AF-A0A5J5C6A6-F1
#
_cell.length_a   1.000
_cell.length_b   1.000
_cell.length_c   1.000
_cell.angle_alpha   90.00
_cell.angle_beta   90.00
_cell.angle_gamma   90.00
#
_symmetry.space_group_name_H-M   'P 1'
#
loop_
_entity.id
_entity.type
_entity.pdbx_description
1 polymer ?
#
loop_
_entity_poly.entity_id
_entity_poly.type
_entity_poly.pdbx_seq_one_letter_code
_entity_poly.pdbx_strand_id
1 'polypeptide(L)'
;MTQRVIVSKNQLIMSRDVAFDEMAAWKWDGDSSSAPKSFEILEPATFHGNSHPSASQNTSSSSSPATSLSRLLGSSSSDEVSSESESPPRKQSFDKITAWNDSITTSSVNHAILSTQLSQVRNIILKEEMLKKRQSLAENVGGRKFFKRSEIEQKRIQRLREEEKRELEAKAVREKQQQQQNQQQNSPLKSSSNPNSNTEIPKSMAESATPSSSKALTDEQKIDELNLPKQEVIRRLRFLKQPVTLFGEDDEARLDRLKYVLKAGIFEVDDSDMTEGQTDDFLRVIVELKKRQKTGIMSDRKRKVTEEWVNLGIHLHCKAVSRPDIGEYTDLFQNGLSVIKWNEIVEDGIEGEALEESASKKIKEHVQSIRSMLNAMDDGEISVSAYDTAWVALVEDIHGKGTPQFPSSLQWIANNQLHDGSWGDGSIFSAHDRIINTLACVIALKSWNMHPDKREKGMLFIKENICKLGDETAEHMPVGFEVAFPSLIEIARKLDIEVPDDSQVLQEIYAKRNLKLTRIPKDIMHIVPTTLLHSLEGMPDLDWEKLLKLQCPDGSFLFSPSSTAFALMQTKDDNCLRYLNKAVEIFNGGVPTVYPVDLFEHIWAVDRLERLGISRYWTEEGICWARKSRVHDIDDTAMGFRLLRLHGHEVSADVFGHFEKGGEFFCFAGQSTQAVTGMFNLYRASQVLFPGEKILEDAKMFSAKFLREKQANNELFDKWIITKDLPGEVGLALEVPWYASLPRVETRFYLEQYGGEDDVWIGKTLYRMSYVNNNTYLELAKLDYNNCQALHQLEWNIIQNQTSLLFKYYMAAASIFEPERSKERLAWAKTSVLVETILSYFGTEEIYGEQRTDFIRQFRNYLHNGRYRTGRGLVGTLLGTLDQFSLDALVAYGRDIRHHLRHAWEKWMTTWYEGGDGHQGEAELLVRTLNICAGRRVSEGQLSHPQYRRLLDITNTVCHQLRNFQNDEVCSIDRGNVNTGGITTIEIESNMQELVQIVLCVSTDGMDPDIKQTFLTVAKSFYYGAYCTPETIYFHIEKVLFEKVV
;
A
#
# COMPACT_ATOMS: atom_id res chain seq x y z
N MET A 1 -32.83 -29.57 -31.66
CA MET A 1 -32.37 -29.99 -30.33
C MET A 1 -31.52 -28.86 -29.81
N THR A 2 -31.83 -28.35 -28.63
CA THR A 2 -31.50 -26.97 -28.25
C THR A 2 -30.74 -26.99 -26.94
N GLN A 3 -29.41 -26.81 -27.00
CA GLN A 3 -28.61 -26.66 -25.78
C GLN A 3 -28.95 -25.34 -25.11
N ARG A 4 -29.85 -25.40 -24.13
CA ARG A 4 -29.98 -24.38 -23.10
C ARG A 4 -28.75 -24.46 -22.23
N VAL A 5 -27.77 -23.58 -22.46
CA VAL A 5 -26.80 -23.25 -21.42
C VAL A 5 -27.60 -22.63 -20.26
N ILE A 6 -27.67 -23.34 -19.15
CA ILE A 6 -28.31 -22.85 -17.93
C ILE A 6 -27.36 -21.81 -17.34
N VAL A 7 -27.58 -20.54 -17.68
CA VAL A 7 -26.96 -19.42 -16.96
C VAL A 7 -27.56 -19.41 -15.55
N SER A 8 -26.86 -20.04 -14.62
CA SER A 8 -27.17 -19.97 -13.19
C SER A 8 -27.10 -18.50 -12.77
N LYS A 9 -28.24 -17.94 -12.35
CA LYS A 9 -28.32 -16.56 -11.85
C LYS A 9 -27.82 -16.40 -10.40
N ASN A 10 -27.31 -17.47 -9.78
CA ASN A 10 -27.00 -17.53 -8.35
C ASN A 10 -25.55 -18.00 -8.10
N GLN A 11 -24.56 -17.24 -8.57
CA GLN A 11 -23.22 -17.21 -7.98
C GLN A 11 -23.10 -15.93 -7.16
N LEU A 12 -23.15 -16.06 -5.83
CA LEU A 12 -22.77 -14.99 -4.91
C LEU A 12 -21.25 -14.89 -4.96
N ILE A 13 -20.77 -13.86 -5.64
CA ILE A 13 -19.39 -13.37 -5.61
C ILE A 13 -19.39 -12.12 -4.74
N MET A 14 -18.22 -11.67 -4.26
CA MET A 14 -18.05 -10.31 -3.71
C MET A 14 -18.11 -9.24 -4.83
N SER A 15 -19.16 -9.32 -5.64
CA SER A 15 -19.69 -8.19 -6.36
C SER A 15 -20.31 -7.25 -5.33
N ARG A 16 -20.20 -5.95 -5.62
CA ARG A 16 -20.46 -4.79 -4.74
C ARG A 16 -21.81 -4.85 -4.00
N ASP A 17 -22.77 -5.58 -4.56
CA ASP A 17 -24.18 -5.60 -4.19
C ASP A 17 -24.57 -6.61 -3.09
N VAL A 18 -23.87 -7.74 -2.93
CA VAL A 18 -24.37 -8.85 -2.07
C VAL A 18 -24.25 -8.55 -0.56
N ALA A 19 -23.33 -7.66 -0.19
CA ALA A 19 -23.25 -7.07 1.16
C ALA A 19 -23.99 -5.72 1.26
N PHE A 20 -24.70 -5.27 0.22
CA PHE A 20 -25.25 -3.91 0.16
C PHE A 20 -26.56 -3.80 0.93
N ASP A 21 -27.50 -4.69 0.64
CA ASP A 21 -28.85 -4.61 1.19
C ASP A 21 -28.92 -4.87 2.71
N GLU A 22 -27.98 -5.62 3.28
CA GLU A 22 -27.99 -5.95 4.72
C GLU A 22 -27.33 -4.87 5.59
N MET A 23 -26.14 -4.35 5.23
CA MET A 23 -25.48 -3.29 6.00
C MET A 23 -26.14 -1.91 5.82
N ALA A 24 -26.75 -1.63 4.67
CA ALA A 24 -27.50 -0.38 4.46
C ALA A 24 -28.82 -0.32 5.26
N ALA A 25 -29.32 -1.45 5.75
CA ALA A 25 -30.52 -1.53 6.56
C ALA A 25 -30.32 -1.12 8.04
N TRP A 26 -29.08 -0.84 8.46
CA TRP A 26 -28.71 -0.55 9.84
C TRP A 26 -29.13 0.86 10.29
N LYS A 27 -30.44 1.06 10.50
CA LYS A 27 -30.97 2.12 11.34
C LYS A 27 -30.84 1.70 12.81
N TRP A 28 -29.86 2.24 13.50
CA TRP A 28 -29.77 2.11 14.96
C TRP A 28 -30.75 3.09 15.61
N ASP A 29 -31.90 2.59 16.06
CA ASP A 29 -32.83 3.36 16.90
C ASP A 29 -32.20 3.54 18.29
N GLY A 30 -31.56 4.69 18.50
CA GLY A 30 -30.85 5.03 19.72
C GLY A 30 -31.79 5.49 20.84
N ASP A 31 -32.55 4.56 21.44
CA ASP A 31 -33.27 4.84 22.69
C ASP A 31 -33.33 3.62 23.63
N SER A 32 -32.35 3.52 24.53
CA SER A 32 -32.22 2.40 25.47
C SER A 32 -33.14 2.57 26.69
N SER A 33 -34.45 2.34 26.53
CA SER A 33 -35.40 2.31 27.66
C SER A 33 -36.62 1.39 27.49
N SER A 34 -36.44 0.06 27.54
CA SER A 34 -37.51 -0.82 28.06
C SER A 34 -37.00 -2.17 28.61
N ALA A 35 -37.48 -2.53 29.80
CA ALA A 35 -37.21 -3.80 30.49
C ALA A 35 -38.12 -4.93 29.94
N PRO A 36 -37.77 -6.22 30.14
CA PRO A 36 -38.35 -7.32 29.37
C PRO A 36 -39.75 -7.73 29.86
N LYS A 37 -40.58 -8.22 28.93
CA LYS A 37 -41.85 -8.91 29.24
C LYS A 37 -42.05 -10.19 28.43
N SER A 38 -41.86 -11.31 29.13
CA SER A 38 -42.67 -12.55 29.11
C SER A 38 -43.16 -13.13 27.76
N PHE A 39 -42.72 -14.37 27.52
CA PHE A 39 -43.40 -15.36 26.67
C PHE A 39 -44.89 -15.52 27.01
N GLU A 40 -45.73 -15.71 25.99
CA GLU A 40 -46.87 -16.62 26.05
C GLU A 40 -47.19 -17.20 24.65
N ILE A 41 -47.79 -18.38 24.60
CA ILE A 41 -47.91 -19.26 23.41
C ILE A 41 -49.40 -19.37 23.02
N LEU A 42 -49.73 -19.40 21.71
CA LEU A 42 -50.72 -20.32 21.08
C LEU A 42 -51.00 -20.02 19.59
N GLU A 43 -51.08 -21.09 18.79
CA GLU A 43 -51.62 -21.14 17.41
C GLU A 43 -53.17 -21.32 17.41
N PRO A 44 -53.87 -21.66 16.29
CA PRO A 44 -54.08 -20.92 15.03
C PRO A 44 -55.59 -20.81 14.66
N ALA A 45 -55.96 -20.17 13.53
CA ALA A 45 -56.89 -20.71 12.49
C ALA A 45 -57.56 -19.69 11.50
N THR A 46 -57.45 -20.02 10.20
CA THR A 46 -58.48 -19.97 9.11
C THR A 46 -59.21 -18.69 8.62
N PHE A 47 -58.96 -18.36 7.33
CA PHE A 47 -59.91 -18.21 6.19
C PHE A 47 -61.23 -17.43 6.30
N HIS A 48 -61.41 -16.45 5.40
CA HIS A 48 -62.51 -16.41 4.39
C HIS A 48 -62.20 -15.39 3.27
N GLY A 49 -62.83 -15.52 2.10
CA GLY A 49 -62.62 -14.64 0.92
C GLY A 49 -63.91 -14.40 0.12
N ASN A 50 -63.82 -13.61 -0.97
CA ASN A 50 -64.79 -13.30 -2.06
C ASN A 50 -64.60 -11.83 -2.52
N SER A 51 -64.96 -11.34 -3.72
CA SER A 51 -65.18 -11.94 -5.06
C SER A 51 -65.40 -10.78 -6.09
N HIS A 52 -65.05 -10.97 -7.36
CA HIS A 52 -65.36 -10.08 -8.51
C HIS A 52 -66.89 -9.95 -8.79
N PRO A 53 -67.41 -8.95 -9.57
CA PRO A 53 -67.48 -9.01 -11.05
C PRO A 53 -67.45 -7.65 -11.84
N SER A 54 -67.78 -7.71 -13.13
CA SER A 54 -67.39 -6.82 -14.25
C SER A 54 -68.55 -6.16 -15.05
N ALA A 55 -68.28 -5.05 -15.79
CA ALA A 55 -69.05 -4.48 -16.95
C ALA A 55 -68.36 -3.19 -17.54
N SER A 56 -68.70 -2.59 -18.71
CA SER A 56 -68.92 -3.13 -20.08
C SER A 56 -69.06 -2.05 -21.20
N GLN A 57 -68.31 -2.20 -22.32
CA GLN A 57 -68.71 -2.01 -23.75
C GLN A 57 -68.84 -0.64 -24.50
N ASN A 58 -68.47 -0.70 -25.82
CA ASN A 58 -68.95 0.03 -27.04
C ASN A 58 -68.46 1.49 -27.32
N THR A 59 -68.23 1.97 -28.58
CA THR A 59 -68.46 1.45 -29.98
C THR A 59 -67.68 2.23 -31.09
N SER A 60 -67.24 1.55 -32.17
CA SER A 60 -67.17 1.90 -33.64
C SER A 60 -66.68 3.30 -34.18
N SER A 61 -66.24 3.55 -35.44
CA SER A 61 -66.32 2.86 -36.76
C SER A 61 -65.32 3.40 -37.85
N SER A 62 -65.00 2.58 -38.88
CA SER A 62 -64.68 2.87 -40.33
C SER A 62 -63.67 3.99 -40.74
N SER A 63 -62.72 3.81 -41.68
CA SER A 63 -62.99 3.57 -43.13
C SER A 63 -61.73 3.26 -43.99
N SER A 64 -61.91 2.50 -45.09
CA SER A 64 -61.02 2.45 -46.27
C SER A 64 -61.85 2.67 -47.55
N PRO A 65 -61.26 3.02 -48.71
CA PRO A 65 -61.33 2.09 -49.85
C PRO A 65 -60.08 2.10 -50.78
N ALA A 66 -60.13 1.31 -51.87
CA ALA A 66 -59.00 0.92 -52.72
C ALA A 66 -59.20 1.21 -54.22
N THR A 67 -58.10 1.14 -55.01
CA THR A 67 -58.02 0.80 -56.46
C THR A 67 -56.53 0.57 -56.77
N SER A 68 -56.03 -0.58 -57.27
CA SER A 68 -56.34 -1.39 -58.47
C SER A 68 -55.87 -0.79 -59.80
N LEU A 69 -54.87 -1.38 -60.45
CA LEU A 69 -54.90 -1.88 -61.84
C LEU A 69 -53.61 -2.63 -62.24
N SER A 70 -53.56 -3.18 -63.46
CA SER A 70 -52.73 -4.36 -63.82
C SER A 70 -52.28 -4.38 -65.29
N ARG A 71 -51.37 -5.32 -65.66
CA ARG A 71 -51.10 -5.84 -67.03
C ARG A 71 -50.35 -4.86 -67.99
N LEU A 72 -49.66 -5.24 -69.09
CA LEU A 72 -49.30 -6.51 -69.77
C LEU A 72 -48.19 -6.25 -70.84
N LEU A 73 -47.40 -7.28 -71.23
CA LEU A 73 -46.65 -7.44 -72.53
C LEU A 73 -45.51 -6.42 -72.87
N GLY A 74 -44.51 -6.73 -73.70
CA GLY A 74 -44.12 -8.00 -74.33
C GLY A 74 -42.91 -7.90 -75.30
N SER A 75 -42.18 -9.01 -75.45
CA SER A 75 -41.44 -9.53 -76.64
C SER A 75 -40.52 -8.67 -77.56
N SER A 76 -39.32 -9.25 -77.79
CA SER A 76 -38.65 -9.54 -79.09
C SER A 76 -37.89 -8.47 -79.91
N SER A 77 -36.55 -8.64 -79.94
CA SER A 77 -35.62 -8.74 -81.10
C SER A 77 -35.80 -7.89 -82.37
N SER A 78 -34.72 -7.21 -82.82
CA SER A 78 -33.87 -7.63 -83.97
C SER A 78 -32.96 -6.52 -84.53
N ASP A 79 -31.67 -6.81 -84.62
CA ASP A 79 -30.77 -6.70 -85.79
C ASP A 79 -30.49 -5.35 -86.52
N GLU A 80 -29.26 -4.85 -86.28
CA GLU A 80 -28.15 -4.72 -87.27
C GLU A 80 -28.02 -3.48 -88.22
N VAL A 81 -26.78 -3.32 -88.74
CA VAL A 81 -26.31 -2.51 -89.92
C VAL A 81 -25.72 -1.08 -89.69
N SER A 82 -24.45 -1.07 -89.25
CA SER A 82 -23.25 -0.36 -89.79
C SER A 82 -23.28 1.01 -90.52
N SER A 83 -22.36 1.90 -90.11
CA SER A 83 -21.30 2.62 -90.90
C SER A 83 -20.50 3.51 -89.93
N GLU A 84 -19.19 3.43 -89.67
CA GLU A 84 -17.93 3.34 -90.47
C GLU A 84 -17.28 4.72 -90.78
N SER A 85 -15.94 4.79 -90.65
CA SER A 85 -14.99 5.93 -90.87
C SER A 85 -14.90 7.06 -89.81
N GLU A 86 -13.74 7.66 -89.48
CA GLU A 86 -12.30 7.31 -89.66
C GLU A 86 -11.36 8.12 -88.69
N SER A 87 -10.48 7.41 -87.96
CA SER A 87 -9.00 7.62 -87.92
C SER A 87 -8.36 8.79 -87.06
N PRO A 88 -7.02 8.87 -86.82
CA PRO A 88 -6.39 8.50 -85.53
C PRO A 88 -5.22 9.45 -85.08
N PRO A 89 -4.10 9.03 -84.44
CA PRO A 89 -3.88 8.37 -83.13
C PRO A 89 -2.95 9.17 -82.16
N ARG A 90 -2.81 8.72 -80.90
CA ARG A 90 -1.54 8.84 -80.13
C ARG A 90 -1.37 7.75 -79.06
N LYS A 91 -0.62 6.68 -79.40
CA LYS A 91 0.00 5.75 -78.43
C LYS A 91 1.46 6.15 -78.25
N GLN A 92 1.87 6.62 -77.07
CA GLN A 92 3.25 6.64 -76.55
C GLN A 92 3.28 7.28 -75.14
N SER A 93 2.98 6.51 -74.09
CA SER A 93 3.15 6.97 -72.70
C SER A 93 3.15 5.86 -71.64
N PHE A 94 2.52 4.69 -71.90
CA PHE A 94 2.33 3.68 -70.86
C PHE A 94 3.55 2.79 -70.55
N ASP A 95 4.46 2.55 -71.49
CA ASP A 95 5.58 1.60 -71.28
C ASP A 95 6.77 2.18 -70.49
N LYS A 96 6.77 3.48 -70.17
CA LYS A 96 7.84 4.13 -69.37
C LYS A 96 7.56 4.18 -67.87
N ILE A 97 6.31 4.05 -67.45
CA ILE A 97 5.93 4.15 -66.02
C ILE A 97 6.18 2.82 -65.31
N THR A 98 5.91 1.69 -65.96
CA THR A 98 6.20 0.34 -65.45
C THR A 98 7.69 0.14 -65.18
N ALA A 99 8.55 0.54 -66.12
CA ALA A 99 10.01 0.40 -65.98
C ALA A 99 10.63 1.27 -64.86
N TRP A 100 9.93 2.33 -64.40
CA TRP A 100 10.41 3.18 -63.31
C TRP A 100 10.05 2.60 -61.93
N ASN A 101 8.83 2.05 -61.78
CA ASN A 101 8.40 1.40 -60.54
C ASN A 101 9.23 0.14 -60.21
N ASP A 102 9.60 -0.67 -61.21
CA ASP A 102 10.45 -1.85 -61.00
C ASP A 102 11.89 -1.49 -60.57
N SER A 103 12.35 -0.26 -60.92
CA SER A 103 13.66 0.24 -60.48
C SER A 103 13.64 0.80 -59.05
N ILE A 104 12.49 1.23 -58.54
CA ILE A 104 12.34 1.74 -57.17
C ILE A 104 12.18 0.57 -56.18
N THR A 105 11.42 -0.46 -56.54
CA THR A 105 11.27 -1.67 -55.71
C THR A 105 12.59 -2.43 -55.58
N THR A 106 13.38 -2.56 -56.64
CA THR A 106 14.74 -3.15 -56.56
C THR A 106 15.71 -2.30 -55.73
N SER A 107 15.59 -0.96 -55.74
CA SER A 107 16.39 -0.08 -54.88
C SER A 107 16.06 -0.28 -53.39
N SER A 108 14.78 -0.30 -53.03
CA SER A 108 14.33 -0.50 -51.64
C SER A 108 14.68 -1.88 -51.09
N VAL A 109 14.60 -2.94 -51.91
CA VAL A 109 15.02 -4.29 -51.53
C VAL A 109 16.53 -4.37 -51.32
N ASN A 110 17.34 -3.74 -52.17
CA ASN A 110 18.79 -3.68 -51.97
C ASN A 110 19.19 -2.92 -50.69
N HIS A 111 18.46 -1.87 -50.31
CA HIS A 111 18.73 -1.14 -49.07
C HIS A 111 18.38 -1.96 -47.81
N ALA A 112 17.29 -2.73 -47.85
CA ALA A 112 16.93 -3.66 -46.78
C ALA A 112 17.93 -4.84 -46.64
N ILE A 113 18.44 -5.36 -47.77
CA ILE A 113 19.48 -6.40 -47.78
C ILE A 113 20.79 -5.85 -47.21
N LEU A 114 21.21 -4.64 -47.61
CA LEU A 114 22.41 -3.99 -47.08
C LEU A 114 22.31 -3.69 -45.58
N SER A 115 21.17 -3.22 -45.06
CA SER A 115 21.01 -3.01 -43.62
C SER A 115 21.06 -4.32 -42.83
N THR A 116 20.49 -5.40 -43.39
CA THR A 116 20.53 -6.74 -42.79
C THR A 116 21.94 -7.31 -42.77
N GLN A 117 22.70 -7.15 -43.87
CA GLN A 117 24.10 -7.58 -43.95
C GLN A 117 25.01 -6.76 -43.03
N LEU A 118 24.81 -5.43 -42.91
CA LEU A 118 25.54 -4.60 -41.95
C LEU A 118 25.24 -4.97 -40.50
N SER A 119 23.97 -5.31 -40.18
CA SER A 119 23.60 -5.83 -38.86
C SER A 119 24.27 -7.17 -38.56
N GLN A 120 24.33 -8.08 -39.53
CA GLN A 120 25.04 -9.36 -39.38
C GLN A 120 26.55 -9.17 -39.18
N VAL A 121 27.20 -8.31 -39.97
CA VAL A 121 28.64 -7.99 -39.81
C VAL A 121 28.91 -7.34 -38.45
N ARG A 122 28.05 -6.42 -37.99
CA ARG A 122 28.18 -5.78 -36.66
C ARG A 122 28.04 -6.81 -35.53
N ASN A 123 27.13 -7.78 -35.67
CA ASN A 123 26.96 -8.88 -34.71
C ASN A 123 28.13 -9.87 -34.73
N ILE A 124 28.78 -10.11 -35.87
CA ILE A 124 30.00 -10.93 -35.96
C ILE A 124 31.16 -10.24 -35.24
N ILE A 125 31.37 -8.94 -35.47
CA ILE A 125 32.40 -8.14 -34.78
C ILE A 125 32.15 -8.12 -33.26
N LEU A 126 30.91 -7.90 -32.83
CA LEU A 126 30.52 -7.98 -31.41
C LEU A 126 30.79 -9.36 -30.80
N LYS A 127 30.53 -10.45 -31.54
CA LYS A 127 30.84 -11.82 -31.08
C LYS A 127 32.34 -12.07 -30.96
N GLU A 128 33.17 -11.58 -31.88
CA GLU A 128 34.64 -11.66 -31.75
C GLU A 128 35.17 -10.85 -30.57
N GLU A 129 34.63 -9.64 -30.35
CA GLU A 129 35.05 -8.78 -29.23
C GLU A 129 34.64 -9.38 -27.88
N MET A 130 33.43 -9.95 -27.79
CA MET A 130 32.96 -10.75 -26.65
C MET A 130 33.82 -11.99 -26.42
N LEU A 131 34.29 -12.66 -27.48
CA LEU A 131 35.18 -13.82 -27.36
C LEU A 131 36.56 -13.42 -26.82
N LYS A 132 37.14 -12.33 -27.33
CA LYS A 132 38.41 -11.75 -26.81
C LYS A 132 38.27 -11.33 -25.35
N LYS A 133 37.16 -10.69 -24.97
CA LYS A 133 36.87 -10.32 -23.57
C LYS A 133 36.69 -11.55 -22.69
N ARG A 134 36.05 -12.63 -23.16
CA ARG A 134 35.95 -13.92 -22.43
C ARG A 134 37.29 -14.63 -22.29
N GLN A 135 38.17 -14.60 -23.30
CA GLN A 135 39.52 -15.17 -23.23
C GLN A 135 40.40 -14.38 -22.23
N SER A 136 40.38 -13.05 -22.30
CA SER A 136 41.02 -12.18 -21.32
C SER A 136 40.50 -12.41 -19.89
N LEU A 137 39.20 -12.67 -19.73
CA LEU A 137 38.62 -13.02 -18.42
C LEU A 137 39.08 -14.40 -17.94
N ALA A 138 39.22 -15.39 -18.83
CA ALA A 138 39.69 -16.73 -18.48
C ALA A 138 41.14 -16.74 -17.96
N GLU A 139 42.04 -15.98 -18.59
CA GLU A 139 43.44 -15.83 -18.16
C GLU A 139 43.55 -15.19 -16.77
N ASN A 140 42.68 -14.24 -16.43
CA ASN A 140 42.70 -13.52 -15.15
C ASN A 140 42.07 -14.29 -13.97
N VAL A 141 41.33 -15.38 -14.22
CA VAL A 141 40.40 -15.98 -13.24
C VAL A 141 40.75 -17.43 -12.88
N GLY A 142 41.71 -18.05 -13.58
CA GLY A 142 42.32 -19.32 -13.15
C GLY A 142 41.36 -20.51 -13.07
N GLY A 143 40.29 -20.49 -13.87
CA GLY A 143 39.36 -21.62 -14.03
C GLY A 143 38.34 -21.86 -12.91
N ARG A 144 38.26 -21.02 -11.86
CA ARG A 144 37.19 -21.14 -10.85
C ARG A 144 35.89 -20.51 -11.34
N LYS A 145 34.77 -21.24 -11.24
CA LYS A 145 33.43 -20.80 -11.67
C LYS A 145 32.66 -19.94 -10.66
N PHE A 146 33.06 -19.90 -9.39
CA PHE A 146 32.37 -19.18 -8.33
C PHE A 146 33.35 -18.41 -7.44
N PHE A 147 32.97 -17.21 -7.04
CA PHE A 147 33.69 -16.31 -6.14
C PHE A 147 32.72 -15.74 -5.12
N LYS A 148 33.15 -15.54 -3.87
CA LYS A 148 32.33 -14.82 -2.89
C LYS A 148 32.31 -13.34 -3.27
N ARG A 149 31.16 -12.67 -3.14
CA ARG A 149 31.00 -11.23 -3.45
C ARG A 149 32.05 -10.37 -2.74
N SER A 150 32.40 -10.71 -1.49
CA SER A 150 33.48 -10.09 -0.72
C SER A 150 34.88 -10.22 -1.34
N GLU A 151 35.20 -11.34 -2.01
CA GLU A 151 36.49 -11.55 -2.69
C GLU A 151 36.58 -10.74 -3.98
N ILE A 152 35.46 -10.61 -4.70
CA ILE A 152 35.36 -9.72 -5.88
C ILE A 152 35.53 -8.28 -5.44
N GLU A 153 34.82 -7.84 -4.41
CA GLU A 153 34.89 -6.46 -3.89
C GLU A 153 36.29 -6.14 -3.35
N GLN A 154 36.92 -7.06 -2.60
CA GLN A 154 38.31 -6.91 -2.16
C GLN A 154 39.29 -6.79 -3.34
N LYS A 155 39.14 -7.61 -4.39
CA LYS A 155 39.96 -7.48 -5.62
C LYS A 155 39.64 -6.23 -6.45
N ARG A 156 38.45 -5.64 -6.29
CA ARG A 156 38.06 -4.36 -6.93
C ARG A 156 38.69 -3.19 -6.19
N ILE A 157 38.57 -3.17 -4.86
CA ILE A 157 39.22 -2.20 -3.96
C ILE A 157 40.75 -2.31 -4.07
N GLN A 158 41.31 -3.51 -4.18
CA GLN A 158 42.76 -3.68 -4.36
C GLN A 158 43.23 -3.14 -5.72
N ARG A 159 42.47 -3.39 -6.81
CA ARG A 159 42.78 -2.77 -8.11
C ARG A 159 42.67 -1.26 -8.07
N LEU A 160 41.61 -0.70 -7.47
CA LEU A 160 41.48 0.74 -7.28
C LEU A 160 42.66 1.33 -6.49
N ARG A 161 43.13 0.66 -5.43
CA ARG A 161 44.34 1.08 -4.69
C ARG A 161 45.62 0.95 -5.49
N GLU A 162 45.76 -0.06 -6.35
CA GLU A 162 46.91 -0.22 -7.24
C GLU A 162 46.89 0.76 -8.43
N GLU A 163 45.71 1.25 -8.78
CA GLU A 163 45.46 2.25 -9.83
C GLU A 163 45.67 3.66 -9.27
N GLU A 164 45.12 3.99 -8.09
CA GLU A 164 45.47 5.18 -7.29
C GLU A 164 46.98 5.23 -7.00
N LYS A 165 47.61 4.11 -6.63
CA LYS A 165 49.05 4.07 -6.39
C LYS A 165 49.84 4.34 -7.68
N ARG A 166 49.43 3.77 -8.82
CA ARG A 166 50.04 4.06 -10.12
C ARG A 166 49.79 5.50 -10.57
N GLU A 167 48.65 6.08 -10.24
CA GLU A 167 48.32 7.47 -10.53
C GLU A 167 49.13 8.43 -9.64
N LEU A 168 49.31 8.12 -8.36
CA LEU A 168 50.20 8.83 -7.44
C LEU A 168 51.68 8.70 -7.86
N GLU A 169 52.12 7.53 -8.31
CA GLU A 169 53.48 7.33 -8.86
C GLU A 169 53.65 8.11 -10.18
N ALA A 170 52.65 8.11 -11.07
CA ALA A 170 52.65 8.92 -12.29
C ALA A 170 52.61 10.43 -12.00
N LYS A 171 51.91 10.86 -10.94
CA LYS A 171 51.85 12.24 -10.48
C LYS A 171 53.19 12.68 -9.87
N ALA A 172 53.83 11.83 -9.07
CA ALA A 172 55.19 12.05 -8.56
C ALA A 172 56.25 12.06 -9.68
N VAL A 173 56.06 11.28 -10.75
CA VAL A 173 56.90 11.34 -11.96
C VAL A 173 56.65 12.63 -12.73
N ARG A 174 55.40 13.09 -12.87
CA ARG A 174 55.07 14.40 -13.47
C ARG A 174 55.61 15.58 -12.66
N GLU A 175 55.57 15.52 -11.33
CA GLU A 175 56.17 16.53 -10.45
C GLU A 175 57.71 16.53 -10.57
N LYS A 176 58.36 15.37 -10.66
CA LYS A 176 59.80 15.28 -10.97
C LYS A 176 60.14 15.79 -12.38
N GLN A 177 59.27 15.57 -13.37
CA GLN A 177 59.43 16.11 -14.72
C GLN A 177 59.21 17.64 -14.76
N GLN A 178 58.28 18.19 -13.98
CA GLN A 178 58.11 19.64 -13.81
C GLN A 178 59.29 20.27 -13.08
N GLN A 179 59.85 19.60 -12.07
CA GLN A 179 61.09 20.05 -11.41
C GLN A 179 62.31 20.01 -12.36
N GLN A 180 62.36 19.07 -13.31
CA GLN A 180 63.39 19.04 -14.36
C GLN A 180 63.15 20.08 -15.47
N GLN A 181 61.90 20.37 -15.85
CA GLN A 181 61.59 21.45 -16.80
C GLN A 181 61.89 22.83 -16.22
N ASN A 182 61.61 23.07 -14.93
CA ASN A 182 62.02 24.29 -14.23
C ASN A 182 63.54 24.42 -14.04
N GLN A 183 64.34 23.40 -14.38
CA GLN A 183 65.80 23.47 -14.45
C GLN A 183 66.35 23.69 -15.88
N GLN A 184 65.49 23.73 -16.91
CA GLN A 184 65.89 24.01 -18.31
C GLN A 184 65.44 25.39 -18.83
N GLN A 185 64.68 26.17 -18.06
CA GLN A 185 64.45 27.60 -18.31
C GLN A 185 65.18 28.49 -17.30
N ASN A 186 66.52 28.44 -17.32
CA ASN A 186 67.39 29.57 -16.93
C ASN A 186 68.84 29.32 -17.40
N SER A 187 69.09 29.54 -18.69
CA SER A 187 70.45 29.70 -19.20
C SER A 187 70.98 31.10 -18.86
N PRO A 188 72.25 31.23 -18.41
CA PRO A 188 72.79 32.53 -18.02
C PRO A 188 73.41 33.27 -19.21
N LEU A 189 73.02 34.53 -19.43
CA LEU A 189 73.87 35.51 -20.11
C LEU A 189 73.91 36.82 -19.32
N LYS A 190 75.14 37.28 -19.06
CA LYS A 190 75.49 38.36 -18.12
C LYS A 190 75.48 39.73 -18.81
N SER A 191 75.04 40.76 -18.10
CA SER A 191 75.73 42.08 -17.97
C SER A 191 74.89 42.99 -17.07
N SER A 192 75.20 43.13 -15.77
CA SER A 192 76.23 44.03 -15.20
C SER A 192 75.82 45.51 -15.10
N SER A 193 75.34 45.93 -13.92
CA SER A 193 75.87 47.12 -13.21
C SER A 193 75.32 47.22 -11.78
N ASN A 194 76.18 47.68 -10.87
CA ASN A 194 75.96 48.00 -9.46
C ASN A 194 75.62 49.52 -9.33
N PRO A 195 75.38 50.11 -8.13
CA PRO A 195 75.14 49.51 -6.78
C PRO A 195 73.96 50.15 -5.98
N ASN A 196 73.41 49.45 -4.95
CA ASN A 196 73.37 49.94 -3.55
C ASN A 196 72.67 48.99 -2.54
N SER A 197 72.95 49.25 -1.24
CA SER A 197 72.24 48.84 0.00
C SER A 197 72.11 47.36 0.41
N ASN A 198 72.85 46.98 1.47
CA ASN A 198 72.35 46.73 2.85
C ASN A 198 71.08 45.86 3.07
N THR A 199 71.01 44.86 3.98
CA THR A 199 71.99 44.36 4.99
C THR A 199 71.69 42.90 5.43
N GLU A 200 72.76 42.09 5.50
CA GLU A 200 73.15 40.96 6.39
C GLU A 200 72.19 39.92 7.06
N ILE A 201 72.86 38.85 7.50
CA ILE A 201 72.42 37.50 7.88
C ILE A 201 72.45 37.31 9.43
N PRO A 202 72.40 36.11 10.07
CA PRO A 202 71.59 35.93 11.28
C PRO A 202 72.41 35.58 12.54
N LYS A 203 71.73 35.18 13.63
CA LYS A 203 72.13 34.03 14.48
C LYS A 203 71.07 33.70 15.54
N SER A 204 71.12 32.46 16.01
CA SER A 204 70.43 31.98 17.22
C SER A 204 71.46 31.62 18.29
N MET A 205 71.12 31.86 19.57
CA MET A 205 71.45 31.04 20.76
C MET A 205 70.99 31.76 22.04
N ALA A 206 70.32 31.01 22.93
CA ALA A 206 70.55 30.81 24.38
C ALA A 206 70.91 32.04 25.28
N GLU A 207 70.55 32.14 26.57
CA GLU A 207 69.89 31.21 27.52
C GLU A 207 69.44 31.97 28.80
N SER A 208 68.69 31.29 29.70
CA SER A 208 68.44 31.65 31.12
C SER A 208 67.65 32.94 31.43
N ALA A 209 67.02 33.18 32.58
CA ALA A 209 66.27 32.43 33.61
C ALA A 209 66.05 33.42 34.78
N THR A 210 64.84 33.53 35.34
CA THR A 210 64.48 33.51 36.79
C THR A 210 63.07 34.12 37.08
N PRO A 211 62.41 33.82 38.22
CA PRO A 211 60.94 33.81 38.29
C PRO A 211 60.29 34.92 39.15
N SER A 212 59.03 35.24 38.84
CA SER A 212 58.05 35.77 39.83
C SER A 212 56.61 35.48 39.39
N SER A 213 55.69 35.35 40.34
CA SER A 213 54.30 34.89 40.13
C SER A 213 53.35 35.95 39.57
N SER A 214 52.45 35.51 38.68
CA SER A 214 51.13 36.13 38.47
C SER A 214 50.10 35.03 38.19
N LYS A 215 48.90 35.16 38.75
CA LYS A 215 47.87 34.11 38.80
C LYS A 215 47.39 33.73 37.39
N ALA A 216 47.16 32.43 37.15
CA ALA A 216 46.35 32.00 36.03
C ALA A 216 44.89 32.48 36.22
N LEU A 217 44.32 33.11 35.19
CA LEU A 217 42.90 33.49 35.16
C LEU A 217 42.03 32.23 35.10
N THR A 218 40.89 32.25 35.81
CA THR A 218 39.91 31.15 35.76
C THR A 218 39.24 31.08 34.38
N ASP A 219 38.71 29.92 34.01
CA ASP A 219 38.13 29.75 32.67
C ASP A 219 36.89 30.64 32.43
N GLU A 220 36.13 30.96 33.48
CA GLU A 220 35.05 31.96 33.42
C GLU A 220 35.54 33.36 33.02
N GLN A 221 36.71 33.79 33.52
CA GLN A 221 37.30 35.10 33.18
C GLN A 221 37.75 35.15 31.71
N LYS A 222 38.19 34.01 31.15
CA LYS A 222 38.52 33.89 29.72
C LYS A 222 37.29 33.94 28.82
N ILE A 223 36.11 33.55 29.33
CA ILE A 223 34.84 33.62 28.59
C ILE A 223 34.30 35.06 28.55
N ASP A 224 34.46 35.84 29.61
CA ASP A 224 34.07 37.27 29.62
C ASP A 224 34.80 38.10 28.56
N GLU A 225 36.10 37.86 28.39
CA GLU A 225 36.97 38.56 27.44
C GLU A 225 36.77 38.13 25.97
N LEU A 226 35.86 37.19 25.67
CA LEU A 226 35.57 36.78 24.29
C LEU A 226 34.97 37.92 23.47
N ASN A 227 35.73 38.40 22.48
CA ASN A 227 35.23 39.24 21.39
C ASN A 227 35.26 38.44 20.09
N LEU A 228 34.09 38.08 19.55
CA LEU A 228 33.95 37.22 18.37
C LEU A 228 33.08 37.89 17.30
N PRO A 229 33.46 37.80 16.01
CA PRO A 229 32.63 38.34 14.93
C PRO A 229 31.30 37.59 14.82
N LYS A 230 30.22 38.31 14.47
CA LYS A 230 28.83 37.81 14.37
C LYS A 230 28.70 36.41 13.75
N GLN A 231 29.42 36.14 12.66
CA GLN A 231 29.37 34.85 11.95
C GLN A 231 29.86 33.68 12.80
N GLU A 232 30.89 33.89 13.63
CA GLU A 232 31.44 32.87 14.52
C GLU A 232 30.55 32.68 15.76
N VAL A 233 29.95 33.75 16.28
CA VAL A 233 28.91 33.67 17.34
C VAL A 233 27.72 32.84 16.85
N ILE A 234 27.21 33.14 15.66
CA ILE A 234 26.14 32.38 15.00
C ILE A 234 26.54 30.91 14.80
N ARG A 235 27.77 30.64 14.35
CA ARG A 235 28.28 29.27 14.15
C ARG A 235 28.31 28.48 15.47
N ARG A 236 28.80 29.10 16.55
CA ARG A 236 28.89 28.47 17.88
C ARG A 236 27.52 28.26 18.52
N LEU A 237 26.62 29.24 18.44
CA LEU A 237 25.24 29.05 18.91
C LEU A 237 24.52 27.92 18.15
N ARG A 238 24.73 27.82 16.83
CA ARG A 238 24.17 26.73 16.01
C ARG A 238 24.77 25.37 16.38
N PHE A 239 26.06 25.29 16.70
CA PHE A 239 26.72 24.09 17.21
C PHE A 239 26.19 23.68 18.60
N LEU A 240 25.89 24.66 19.45
CA LEU A 240 25.28 24.49 20.78
C LEU A 240 23.74 24.31 20.73
N LYS A 241 23.15 24.08 19.55
CA LYS A 241 21.70 23.95 19.30
C LYS A 241 20.84 25.11 19.84
N GLN A 242 21.43 26.29 20.05
CA GLN A 242 20.73 27.47 20.52
C GLN A 242 20.11 28.28 19.36
N PRO A 243 18.96 28.96 19.56
CA PRO A 243 18.39 29.86 18.56
C PRO A 243 19.43 30.88 18.06
N VAL A 244 19.57 30.97 16.74
CA VAL A 244 20.63 31.74 16.07
C VAL A 244 20.46 33.25 16.30
N THR A 245 19.24 33.74 16.45
CA THR A 245 18.92 35.14 16.80
C THR A 245 17.54 35.17 17.44
N LEU A 246 17.41 35.90 18.56
CA LEU A 246 16.11 36.16 19.19
C LEU A 246 15.51 37.47 18.66
N PHE A 247 14.18 37.62 18.77
CA PHE A 247 13.48 38.79 18.22
C PHE A 247 13.89 40.08 18.97
N GLY A 248 14.46 41.05 18.25
CA GLY A 248 15.00 42.29 18.85
C GLY A 248 16.41 42.18 19.43
N GLU A 249 17.08 41.02 19.32
CA GLU A 249 18.45 40.81 19.81
C GLU A 249 19.49 41.40 18.87
N ASP A 250 20.33 42.33 19.35
CA ASP A 250 21.47 42.86 18.59
C ASP A 250 22.70 41.92 18.62
N ASP A 251 23.82 42.37 18.05
CA ASP A 251 25.00 41.53 17.89
C ASP A 251 25.82 41.39 19.18
N GLU A 252 25.69 42.33 20.12
CA GLU A 252 26.42 42.35 21.40
C GLU A 252 25.64 41.51 22.44
N ALA A 253 24.32 41.72 22.55
CA ALA A 253 23.44 40.88 23.36
C ALA A 253 23.52 39.38 22.99
N ARG A 254 23.69 39.07 21.69
CA ARG A 254 23.86 37.70 21.21
C ARG A 254 25.22 37.10 21.59
N LEU A 255 26.28 37.90 21.58
CA LEU A 255 27.60 37.48 22.04
C LEU A 255 27.59 37.23 23.54
N ASP A 256 26.95 38.10 24.32
CA ASP A 256 26.81 37.92 25.76
C ASP A 256 25.92 36.72 26.12
N ARG A 257 24.86 36.43 25.34
CA ARG A 257 24.13 35.15 25.45
C ARG A 257 25.03 33.94 25.17
N LEU A 258 25.90 33.99 24.17
CA LEU A 258 26.88 32.91 23.92
C LEU A 258 27.86 32.77 25.10
N LYS A 259 28.37 33.86 25.66
CA LYS A 259 29.21 33.83 26.87
C LYS A 259 28.47 33.23 28.06
N TYR A 260 27.21 33.62 28.27
CA TYR A 260 26.37 33.06 29.32
C TYR A 260 26.17 31.54 29.15
N VAL A 261 25.84 31.07 27.95
CA VAL A 261 25.70 29.63 27.65
C VAL A 261 27.01 28.87 27.87
N LEU A 262 28.16 29.47 27.51
CA LEU A 262 29.48 28.87 27.75
C LEU A 262 29.87 28.86 29.24
N LYS A 263 29.49 29.88 30.00
CA LYS A 263 29.70 29.98 31.46
C LYS A 263 28.78 29.10 32.29
N ALA A 264 27.53 28.95 31.86
CA ALA A 264 26.52 28.18 32.59
C ALA A 264 26.91 26.70 32.79
N GLY A 265 27.88 26.22 32.01
CA GLY A 265 28.24 24.82 31.94
C GLY A 265 27.18 24.07 31.15
N ILE A 266 27.58 23.45 30.05
CA ILE A 266 26.77 22.39 29.49
C ILE A 266 26.74 21.31 30.57
N PHE A 267 25.55 21.03 31.11
CA PHE A 267 25.30 19.78 31.84
C PHE A 267 25.95 18.66 31.02
N GLU A 268 26.65 17.73 31.66
CA GLU A 268 26.89 16.42 31.07
C GLU A 268 25.52 15.74 30.93
N VAL A 269 24.81 16.11 29.86
CA VAL A 269 23.88 15.27 29.13
C VAL A 269 24.75 14.12 28.68
N ASP A 270 24.68 13.04 29.45
CA ASP A 270 25.46 11.83 29.20
C ASP A 270 25.13 11.37 27.77
N ASP A 271 26.09 10.81 27.02
CA ASP A 271 25.88 10.39 25.62
C ASP A 271 24.92 9.16 25.52
N SER A 272 24.14 8.89 26.57
CA SER A 272 22.97 8.01 26.68
C SER A 272 21.62 8.74 26.48
N ASP A 273 21.56 10.08 26.62
CA ASP A 273 20.34 10.90 26.71
C ASP A 273 19.59 11.16 25.37
N MET A 274 19.78 10.31 24.35
CA MET A 274 18.99 10.35 23.10
C MET A 274 18.45 8.98 22.67
N THR A 275 18.53 7.94 23.52
CA THR A 275 17.99 6.61 23.20
C THR A 275 16.88 6.20 24.15
N GLU A 276 15.62 6.50 23.80
CA GLU A 276 14.46 5.76 24.31
C GLU A 276 13.20 6.06 23.48
N GLY A 277 12.85 5.11 22.60
CA GLY A 277 11.86 5.27 21.54
C GLY A 277 12.53 5.40 20.19
N GLN A 278 12.61 4.27 19.46
CA GLN A 278 13.40 4.04 18.24
C GLN A 278 14.91 3.84 18.50
N THR A 279 15.44 2.71 18.02
CA THR A 279 16.87 2.42 17.89
C THR A 279 17.41 3.04 16.60
N ASP A 280 18.29 4.02 16.71
CA ASP A 280 19.02 4.59 15.58
C ASP A 280 20.47 4.05 15.57
N ASP A 281 20.70 2.93 14.86
CA ASP A 281 21.91 2.10 15.02
C ASP A 281 23.19 2.71 14.40
N PHE A 282 23.10 3.89 13.77
CA PHE A 282 24.23 4.54 13.10
C PHE A 282 25.32 5.04 14.07
N LEU A 283 24.94 5.44 15.29
CA LEU A 283 25.87 5.96 16.30
C LEU A 283 26.59 4.85 17.08
N ARG A 284 25.96 3.69 17.30
CA ARG A 284 26.59 2.51 17.93
C ARG A 284 27.82 2.06 17.15
N VAL A 285 27.70 1.95 15.82
CA VAL A 285 28.79 1.53 14.93
C VAL A 285 29.99 2.50 15.00
N ILE A 286 29.74 3.81 15.10
CA ILE A 286 30.80 4.83 15.20
C ILE A 286 31.47 4.82 16.57
N VAL A 287 30.72 4.63 17.66
CA VAL A 287 31.27 4.47 19.02
C VAL A 287 32.08 3.19 19.14
N GLU A 288 31.63 2.09 18.53
CA GLU A 288 32.37 0.83 18.55
C GLU A 288 33.63 0.88 17.68
N LEU A 289 33.61 1.57 16.53
CA LEU A 289 34.81 1.90 15.74
C LEU A 289 35.81 2.76 16.55
N LYS A 290 35.33 3.76 17.30
CA LYS A 290 36.19 4.60 18.18
C LYS A 290 36.73 3.81 19.39
N LYS A 291 35.97 2.89 19.98
CA LYS A 291 36.49 1.95 21.01
C LYS A 291 37.57 1.04 20.42
N ARG A 292 37.33 0.43 19.26
CA ARG A 292 38.30 -0.43 18.53
C ARG A 292 39.58 0.32 18.12
N GLN A 293 39.52 1.64 17.92
CA GLN A 293 40.73 2.48 17.73
C GLN A 293 41.44 2.87 19.03
N LYS A 294 40.75 2.94 20.18
CA LYS A 294 41.34 3.30 21.48
C LYS A 294 41.96 2.12 22.23
N THR A 295 41.41 0.91 22.11
CA THR A 295 41.90 -0.28 22.84
C THR A 295 42.65 -1.24 21.90
N GLY A 296 43.88 -0.86 21.54
CA GLY A 296 44.75 -1.70 20.71
C GLY A 296 45.34 -2.89 21.45
N ILE A 297 44.53 -3.94 21.71
CA ILE A 297 44.93 -5.32 22.06
C ILE A 297 43.80 -6.27 21.64
N MET A 298 44.13 -7.35 20.93
CA MET A 298 43.19 -8.43 20.61
C MET A 298 43.14 -9.45 21.76
N SER A 299 41.96 -9.97 22.10
CA SER A 299 41.81 -11.10 23.04
C SER A 299 41.11 -12.29 22.38
N ASP A 300 41.78 -13.44 22.34
CA ASP A 300 41.26 -14.70 21.81
C ASP A 300 40.10 -15.26 22.65
N ARG A 301 38.85 -15.14 22.16
CA ARG A 301 37.74 -15.97 22.67
C ARG A 301 36.57 -16.23 21.70
N LYS A 302 36.84 -16.45 20.41
CA LYS A 302 35.91 -17.10 19.46
C LYS A 302 36.58 -18.22 18.64
N ARG A 303 37.02 -19.27 19.36
CA ARG A 303 37.43 -20.57 18.80
C ARG A 303 36.97 -21.71 19.73
N LYS A 304 35.64 -21.82 19.91
CA LYS A 304 34.97 -22.98 20.55
C LYS A 304 33.42 -22.95 20.49
N VAL A 305 32.82 -22.42 19.43
CA VAL A 305 31.37 -22.54 19.14
C VAL A 305 31.14 -22.63 17.62
N THR A 306 31.86 -23.53 16.95
CA THR A 306 31.81 -23.69 15.48
C THR A 306 31.82 -25.16 15.02
N GLU A 307 31.49 -26.11 15.90
CA GLU A 307 31.50 -27.55 15.56
C GLU A 307 30.21 -28.32 15.91
N GLU A 308 29.19 -27.70 16.54
CA GLU A 308 27.92 -28.38 16.90
C GLU A 308 26.65 -27.87 16.19
N TRP A 309 26.76 -26.92 15.25
CA TRP A 309 25.62 -26.41 14.46
C TRP A 309 25.61 -26.84 12.99
N VAL A 310 26.26 -27.97 12.67
CA VAL A 310 26.33 -28.49 11.28
C VAL A 310 25.17 -29.46 10.95
N ASN A 311 24.42 -29.96 11.94
CA ASN A 311 23.36 -30.96 11.74
C ASN A 311 22.01 -30.54 12.36
N LEU A 312 21.33 -29.58 11.73
CA LEU A 312 19.85 -29.51 11.60
C LEU A 312 19.52 -28.25 10.79
N GLY A 313 19.32 -28.43 9.49
CA GLY A 313 19.08 -27.32 8.56
C GLY A 313 17.59 -27.09 8.30
N ILE A 314 17.15 -25.84 8.47
CA ILE A 314 16.16 -25.15 7.64
C ILE A 314 16.69 -23.72 7.50
N HIS A 315 17.07 -23.32 6.28
CA HIS A 315 17.60 -21.97 6.02
C HIS A 315 16.46 -21.09 5.53
N LEU A 316 16.05 -20.10 6.34
CA LEU A 316 15.22 -19.00 5.83
C LEU A 316 16.00 -18.23 4.77
N HIS A 317 15.32 -17.84 3.69
CA HIS A 317 15.84 -16.97 2.65
C HIS A 317 14.93 -15.76 2.50
N CYS A 318 15.13 -14.76 3.36
CA CYS A 318 14.72 -13.39 3.04
C CYS A 318 15.44 -12.95 1.77
N LYS A 319 14.71 -12.85 0.66
CA LYS A 319 15.20 -12.20 -0.55
C LYS A 319 14.89 -10.71 -0.46
N ALA A 320 15.92 -9.91 -0.18
CA ALA A 320 15.92 -8.54 -0.67
C ALA A 320 15.73 -8.57 -2.20
N VAL A 321 14.99 -7.60 -2.76
CA VAL A 321 14.74 -7.50 -4.21
C VAL A 321 16.04 -7.16 -4.94
N SER A 322 16.82 -8.18 -5.25
CA SER A 322 17.94 -8.08 -6.16
C SER A 322 17.43 -8.23 -7.60
N ARG A 323 17.59 -7.18 -8.42
CA ARG A 323 17.46 -7.27 -9.88
C ARG A 323 18.19 -8.53 -10.40
N PRO A 324 17.54 -9.43 -11.15
CA PRO A 324 18.21 -10.58 -11.75
C PRO A 324 19.30 -10.15 -12.74
N ASP A 325 20.30 -11.00 -12.93
CA ASP A 325 21.36 -10.77 -13.91
C ASP A 325 20.79 -10.95 -15.34
N ILE A 326 21.14 -10.04 -16.26
CA ILE A 326 20.44 -9.81 -17.55
C ILE A 326 20.75 -10.91 -18.60
N GLY A 327 21.34 -12.03 -18.18
CA GLY A 327 21.87 -13.07 -19.05
C GLY A 327 20.94 -14.24 -19.41
N GLU A 328 19.90 -14.53 -18.62
CA GLU A 328 19.12 -15.78 -18.79
C GLU A 328 17.77 -15.62 -19.52
N TYR A 329 17.27 -14.39 -19.71
CA TYR A 329 15.98 -14.14 -20.38
C TYR A 329 16.09 -13.86 -21.90
N THR A 330 17.29 -13.67 -22.45
CA THR A 330 17.47 -13.45 -23.90
C THR A 330 17.34 -14.69 -24.76
N ASP A 331 17.59 -15.89 -24.21
CA ASP A 331 17.55 -17.15 -24.99
C ASP A 331 16.14 -17.75 -25.11
N LEU A 332 15.17 -17.28 -24.32
CA LEU A 332 13.77 -17.74 -24.32
C LEU A 332 12.91 -17.20 -25.47
N PHE A 333 13.36 -16.15 -26.17
CA PHE A 333 12.63 -15.56 -27.30
C PHE A 333 13.20 -15.93 -28.68
N GLN A 334 14.32 -16.67 -28.76
CA GLN A 334 14.89 -17.13 -30.04
C GLN A 334 14.54 -18.57 -30.41
N ASN A 335 14.13 -19.40 -29.45
CA ASN A 335 13.64 -20.76 -29.71
C ASN A 335 12.18 -20.85 -29.29
N GLY A 336 11.30 -21.16 -30.25
CA GLY A 336 9.85 -21.12 -30.05
C GLY A 336 9.37 -22.03 -28.91
N LEU A 337 8.33 -21.56 -28.21
CA LEU A 337 7.59 -22.20 -27.12
C LEU A 337 7.86 -23.71 -26.97
N SER A 338 8.71 -24.07 -26.02
CA SER A 338 8.92 -25.46 -25.64
C SER A 338 7.62 -26.02 -25.06
N VAL A 339 6.97 -26.87 -25.84
CA VAL A 339 5.72 -27.59 -25.57
C VAL A 339 5.55 -27.92 -24.08
N ILE A 340 4.67 -27.18 -23.41
CA ILE A 340 4.03 -27.65 -22.17
C ILE A 340 3.27 -28.92 -22.56
N LYS A 341 3.58 -30.05 -21.93
CA LYS A 341 2.93 -31.35 -22.20
C LYS A 341 1.49 -31.36 -21.69
N TRP A 342 0.59 -30.79 -22.49
CA TRP A 342 -0.86 -30.87 -22.30
C TRP A 342 -1.37 -32.26 -22.71
N ASN A 343 -1.35 -33.24 -21.79
CA ASN A 343 -1.98 -34.55 -22.01
C ASN A 343 -2.36 -35.32 -20.71
N GLU A 344 -2.61 -34.63 -19.59
CA GLU A 344 -3.08 -35.26 -18.33
C GLU A 344 -4.26 -34.53 -17.65
N ILE A 345 -4.98 -33.62 -18.35
CA ILE A 345 -6.19 -32.95 -17.78
C ILE A 345 -7.34 -32.87 -18.83
N VAL A 346 -7.55 -33.92 -19.62
CA VAL A 346 -8.76 -34.06 -20.48
C VAL A 346 -9.23 -35.51 -20.61
N GLU A 347 -9.41 -36.23 -19.49
CA GLU A 347 -10.27 -37.42 -19.41
C GLU A 347 -11.05 -37.47 -18.09
N ASP A 348 -11.74 -36.38 -17.72
CA ASP A 348 -12.64 -36.37 -16.54
C ASP A 348 -13.94 -35.60 -16.78
N GLY A 349 -14.70 -36.05 -17.77
CA GLY A 349 -16.05 -35.55 -18.08
C GLY A 349 -17.14 -35.93 -17.06
N ILE A 350 -16.76 -36.35 -15.84
CA ILE A 350 -17.65 -36.70 -14.73
C ILE A 350 -17.09 -36.17 -13.38
N GLU A 351 -15.77 -36.17 -13.15
CA GLU A 351 -15.19 -35.62 -11.90
C GLU A 351 -15.11 -34.08 -11.90
N GLY A 352 -14.99 -33.43 -13.07
CA GLY A 352 -14.91 -31.96 -13.17
C GLY A 352 -16.15 -31.23 -12.66
N GLU A 353 -17.36 -31.71 -12.99
CA GLU A 353 -18.62 -31.11 -12.51
C GLU A 353 -18.77 -31.24 -10.98
N ALA A 354 -18.33 -32.36 -10.40
CA ALA A 354 -18.36 -32.58 -8.95
C ALA A 354 -17.40 -31.66 -8.18
N LEU A 355 -16.24 -31.35 -8.76
CA LEU A 355 -15.28 -30.40 -8.17
C LEU A 355 -15.78 -28.96 -8.25
N GLU A 356 -16.39 -28.54 -9.37
CA GLU A 356 -17.03 -27.22 -9.50
C GLU A 356 -18.24 -27.06 -8.57
N GLU A 357 -19.09 -28.08 -8.44
CA GLU A 357 -20.23 -28.07 -7.52
C GLU A 357 -19.77 -28.00 -6.05
N SER A 358 -18.71 -28.74 -5.70
CA SER A 358 -18.08 -28.69 -4.37
C SER A 358 -17.51 -27.31 -4.04
N ALA A 359 -16.77 -26.68 -4.98
CA ALA A 359 -16.24 -25.33 -4.79
C ALA A 359 -17.36 -24.27 -4.68
N SER A 360 -18.38 -24.36 -5.53
CA SER A 360 -19.58 -23.50 -5.52
C SER A 360 -20.36 -23.61 -4.20
N LYS A 361 -20.45 -24.82 -3.64
CA LYS A 361 -21.04 -25.06 -2.32
C LYS A 361 -20.21 -24.41 -1.21
N LYS A 362 -18.90 -24.65 -1.18
CA LYS A 362 -17.99 -24.06 -0.18
C LYS A 362 -18.07 -22.53 -0.17
N ILE A 363 -18.07 -21.87 -1.34
CA ILE A 363 -18.21 -20.41 -1.43
C ILE A 363 -19.49 -19.92 -0.76
N LYS A 364 -20.63 -20.58 -1.00
CA LYS A 364 -21.91 -20.22 -0.36
C LYS A 364 -21.89 -20.40 1.16
N GLU A 365 -21.26 -21.47 1.64
CA GLU A 365 -21.10 -21.73 3.08
C GLU A 365 -20.23 -20.66 3.75
N HIS A 366 -19.11 -20.27 3.12
CA HIS A 366 -18.24 -19.19 3.61
C HIS A 366 -18.94 -17.84 3.58
N VAL A 367 -19.60 -17.46 2.47
CA VAL A 367 -20.34 -16.20 2.37
C VAL A 367 -21.45 -16.11 3.43
N GLN A 368 -22.17 -17.21 3.70
CA GLN A 368 -23.17 -17.24 4.76
C GLN A 368 -22.55 -17.14 6.16
N SER A 369 -21.38 -17.75 6.38
CA SER A 369 -20.62 -17.62 7.63
C SER A 369 -20.21 -16.16 7.88
N ILE A 370 -19.55 -15.53 6.91
CA ILE A 370 -19.10 -14.12 6.98
C ILE A 370 -20.29 -13.18 7.18
N ARG A 371 -21.39 -13.38 6.45
CA ARG A 371 -22.63 -12.61 6.65
C ARG A 371 -23.17 -12.75 8.08
N SER A 372 -23.06 -13.94 8.67
CA SER A 372 -23.50 -14.18 10.05
C SER A 372 -22.58 -13.49 11.06
N MET A 373 -21.27 -13.43 10.82
CA MET A 373 -20.31 -12.64 11.61
C MET A 373 -20.62 -11.14 11.53
N LEU A 374 -20.78 -10.60 10.32
CA LEU A 374 -21.07 -9.17 10.11
C LEU A 374 -22.39 -8.75 10.77
N ASN A 375 -23.42 -9.59 10.73
CA ASN A 375 -24.71 -9.35 11.40
C ASN A 375 -24.68 -9.60 12.92
N ALA A 376 -23.59 -10.15 13.47
CA ALA A 376 -23.39 -10.39 14.90
C ALA A 376 -22.45 -9.36 15.56
N MET A 377 -21.82 -8.46 14.78
CA MET A 377 -21.01 -7.35 15.31
C MET A 377 -21.84 -6.41 16.18
N ASP A 378 -21.28 -6.05 17.34
CA ASP A 378 -21.87 -5.09 18.29
C ASP A 378 -20.73 -4.32 19.00
N ASP A 379 -20.44 -4.63 20.26
CA ASP A 379 -19.39 -4.00 21.06
C ASP A 379 -17.97 -4.59 20.81
N GLY A 380 -17.85 -5.62 19.98
CA GLY A 380 -16.58 -6.21 19.51
C GLY A 380 -16.31 -7.66 19.98
N GLU A 381 -15.94 -8.54 19.05
CA GLU A 381 -15.57 -9.95 19.29
C GLU A 381 -14.04 -10.09 19.49
N ILE A 382 -13.61 -9.81 20.73
CA ILE A 382 -12.22 -9.74 21.16
C ILE A 382 -11.87 -10.84 22.18
N SER A 383 -10.69 -11.45 22.06
CA SER A 383 -10.23 -12.49 22.98
C SER A 383 -10.03 -11.98 24.42
N VAL A 384 -10.38 -12.82 25.41
CA VAL A 384 -10.22 -12.53 26.85
C VAL A 384 -8.74 -12.38 27.24
N SER A 385 -8.44 -11.40 28.09
CA SER A 385 -7.12 -11.17 28.67
C SER A 385 -7.07 -11.70 30.11
N ALA A 386 -6.11 -12.58 30.40
CA ALA A 386 -5.99 -13.16 31.73
C ALA A 386 -5.45 -12.14 32.77
N TYR A 387 -4.60 -11.22 32.35
CA TYR A 387 -4.14 -10.07 33.15
C TYR A 387 -5.30 -9.19 33.62
N ASP A 388 -6.14 -8.73 32.69
CA ASP A 388 -7.30 -7.90 33.00
C ASP A 388 -8.32 -8.66 33.85
N THR A 389 -8.57 -9.93 33.53
CA THR A 389 -9.46 -10.80 34.32
C THR A 389 -8.95 -11.00 35.75
N ALA A 390 -7.63 -11.07 35.95
CA ALA A 390 -7.04 -11.14 37.28
C ALA A 390 -7.21 -9.84 38.08
N TRP A 391 -7.11 -8.66 37.45
CA TRP A 391 -7.42 -7.40 38.12
C TRP A 391 -8.89 -7.27 38.52
N VAL A 392 -9.81 -7.71 37.65
CA VAL A 392 -11.25 -7.78 37.99
C VAL A 392 -11.50 -8.77 39.14
N ALA A 393 -10.83 -9.92 39.12
CA ALA A 393 -10.92 -10.93 40.17
C ALA A 393 -10.37 -10.48 41.53
N LEU A 394 -9.54 -9.42 41.59
CA LEU A 394 -9.03 -8.83 42.85
C LEU A 394 -10.05 -7.92 43.55
N VAL A 395 -11.10 -7.48 42.88
CA VAL A 395 -12.09 -6.55 43.45
C VAL A 395 -12.87 -7.24 44.58
N GLU A 396 -12.73 -6.72 45.80
CA GLU A 396 -13.59 -7.08 46.94
C GLU A 396 -15.00 -6.47 46.79
N ASP A 397 -16.03 -7.23 47.18
CA ASP A 397 -17.43 -6.80 47.32
C ASP A 397 -17.53 -5.38 47.89
N ILE A 398 -18.16 -4.47 47.13
CA ILE A 398 -18.19 -3.04 47.48
C ILE A 398 -18.95 -2.74 48.78
N HIS A 399 -19.71 -3.70 49.31
CA HIS A 399 -20.43 -3.60 50.58
C HIS A 399 -19.65 -4.23 51.76
N GLY A 400 -18.39 -4.62 51.56
CA GLY A 400 -17.45 -4.99 52.63
C GLY A 400 -17.66 -6.39 53.20
N LYS A 401 -18.12 -7.35 52.38
CA LYS A 401 -18.36 -8.74 52.83
C LYS A 401 -17.11 -9.61 52.97
N GLY A 402 -15.90 -9.14 52.59
CA GLY A 402 -14.70 -9.98 52.58
C GLY A 402 -14.74 -11.10 51.52
N THR A 403 -15.49 -10.89 50.43
CA THR A 403 -15.69 -11.84 49.33
C THR A 403 -15.41 -11.19 47.97
N PRO A 404 -15.02 -11.94 46.92
CA PRO A 404 -14.81 -11.37 45.60
C PRO A 404 -16.11 -10.81 45.01
N GLN A 405 -16.05 -9.59 44.45
CA GLN A 405 -17.15 -8.95 43.74
C GLN A 405 -17.51 -9.71 42.45
N PHE A 406 -16.53 -10.36 41.82
CA PHE A 406 -16.68 -11.12 40.58
C PHE A 406 -16.15 -12.56 40.73
N PRO A 407 -16.90 -13.48 41.40
CA PRO A 407 -16.46 -14.87 41.59
C PRO A 407 -16.27 -15.64 40.27
N SER A 408 -17.01 -15.28 39.23
CA SER A 408 -16.90 -15.83 37.88
C SER A 408 -15.52 -15.60 37.26
N SER A 409 -14.86 -14.48 37.54
CA SER A 409 -13.51 -14.19 37.05
C SER A 409 -12.45 -15.09 37.68
N LEU A 410 -12.58 -15.44 38.96
CA LEU A 410 -11.72 -16.45 39.60
C LEU A 410 -11.94 -17.84 39.00
N GLN A 411 -13.20 -18.19 38.70
CA GLN A 411 -13.52 -19.45 38.03
C GLN A 411 -12.98 -19.51 36.60
N TRP A 412 -13.03 -18.38 35.87
CA TRP A 412 -12.43 -18.26 34.54
C TRP A 412 -10.91 -18.46 34.61
N ILE A 413 -10.21 -17.79 35.53
CA ILE A 413 -8.76 -17.95 35.74
C ILE A 413 -8.43 -19.41 36.05
N ALA A 414 -9.19 -20.05 36.94
CA ALA A 414 -8.98 -21.46 37.25
C ALA A 414 -9.16 -22.37 36.03
N ASN A 415 -10.15 -22.11 35.18
CA ASN A 415 -10.46 -22.97 34.03
C ASN A 415 -9.50 -22.78 32.84
N ASN A 416 -8.87 -21.62 32.69
CA ASN A 416 -8.09 -21.23 31.49
C ASN A 416 -6.57 -21.21 31.71
N GLN A 417 -6.05 -21.97 32.68
CA GLN A 417 -4.60 -22.19 32.80
C GLN A 417 -4.11 -23.09 31.66
N LEU A 418 -3.05 -22.66 30.96
CA LEU A 418 -2.40 -23.42 29.90
C LEU A 418 -1.68 -24.66 30.43
N HIS A 419 -1.38 -25.60 29.53
CA HIS A 419 -0.79 -26.90 29.86
C HIS A 419 0.61 -26.81 30.50
N ASP A 420 1.36 -25.74 30.18
CA ASP A 420 2.68 -25.41 30.75
C ASP A 420 2.60 -24.71 32.12
N GLY A 421 1.39 -24.46 32.63
CA GLY A 421 1.14 -23.75 33.88
C GLY A 421 0.97 -22.23 33.74
N SER A 422 1.18 -21.66 32.55
CA SER A 422 1.01 -20.23 32.29
C SER A 422 -0.42 -19.82 31.97
N TRP A 423 -0.64 -18.51 31.80
CA TRP A 423 -1.79 -17.89 31.15
C TRP A 423 -1.28 -16.92 30.08
N GLY A 424 -2.08 -16.63 29.05
CA GLY A 424 -1.74 -15.75 27.92
C GLY A 424 -2.25 -16.32 26.59
N ASP A 425 -1.77 -15.82 25.44
CA ASP A 425 -2.17 -16.38 24.13
C ASP A 425 -1.70 -17.84 24.00
N GLY A 426 -2.61 -18.71 23.55
CA GLY A 426 -2.38 -20.16 23.47
C GLY A 426 -1.54 -20.60 22.27
N SER A 427 -1.51 -19.81 21.20
CA SER A 427 -0.91 -20.18 19.91
C SER A 427 0.47 -19.56 19.70
N ILE A 428 0.69 -18.33 20.18
CA ILE A 428 1.99 -17.65 20.18
C ILE A 428 2.55 -17.59 21.60
N PHE A 429 3.85 -17.87 21.73
CA PHE A 429 4.59 -17.66 22.97
C PHE A 429 5.30 -16.31 22.92
N SER A 430 4.95 -15.40 23.83
CA SER A 430 5.81 -14.30 24.26
C SER A 430 6.06 -14.43 25.76
N ALA A 431 7.33 -14.36 26.19
CA ALA A 431 7.71 -14.31 27.59
C ALA A 431 7.06 -13.12 28.30
N HIS A 432 7.04 -11.93 27.68
CA HIS A 432 6.36 -10.76 28.24
C HIS A 432 4.87 -11.05 28.52
N ASP A 433 4.13 -11.53 27.52
CA ASP A 433 2.71 -11.86 27.66
C ASP A 433 2.48 -12.96 28.70
N ARG A 434 3.17 -14.10 28.57
CA ARG A 434 2.95 -15.24 29.45
C ARG A 434 3.28 -14.92 30.91
N ILE A 435 4.35 -14.17 31.17
CA ILE A 435 4.80 -13.89 32.54
C ILE A 435 3.87 -12.86 33.21
N ILE A 436 3.44 -11.80 32.52
CA ILE A 436 2.57 -10.79 33.13
C ILE A 436 1.16 -11.35 33.42
N ASN A 437 0.60 -12.12 32.48
CA ASN A 437 -0.67 -12.83 32.67
C ASN A 437 -0.57 -13.83 33.83
N THR A 438 0.46 -14.68 33.85
CA THR A 438 0.63 -15.72 34.88
C THR A 438 0.80 -15.11 36.27
N LEU A 439 1.61 -14.06 36.42
CA LEU A 439 1.83 -13.41 37.71
C LEU A 439 0.53 -12.79 38.24
N ALA A 440 -0.24 -12.11 37.38
CA ALA A 440 -1.54 -11.54 37.75
C ALA A 440 -2.52 -12.64 38.22
N CYS A 441 -2.66 -13.73 37.46
CA CYS A 441 -3.51 -14.87 37.82
C CYS A 441 -3.11 -15.50 39.16
N VAL A 442 -1.81 -15.70 39.42
CA VAL A 442 -1.34 -16.25 40.69
C VAL A 442 -1.64 -15.29 41.86
N ILE A 443 -1.46 -13.98 41.69
CA ILE A 443 -1.80 -12.95 42.67
C ILE A 443 -3.31 -12.99 43.01
N ALA A 444 -4.19 -13.05 42.01
CA ALA A 444 -5.64 -13.15 42.22
C ALA A 444 -6.03 -14.43 42.99
N LEU A 445 -5.53 -15.60 42.55
CA LEU A 445 -5.78 -16.88 43.22
C LEU A 445 -5.20 -16.95 44.63
N LYS A 446 -4.07 -16.28 44.90
CA LYS A 446 -3.45 -16.21 46.24
C LYS A 446 -4.26 -15.33 47.17
N SER A 447 -4.74 -14.18 46.70
CA SER A 447 -5.50 -13.19 47.49
C SER A 447 -6.77 -13.78 48.10
N TRP A 448 -7.46 -14.66 47.36
CA TRP A 448 -8.66 -15.37 47.83
C TRP A 448 -8.39 -16.78 48.39
N ASN A 449 -7.11 -17.15 48.52
CA ASN A 449 -6.64 -18.48 48.91
C ASN A 449 -7.25 -19.67 48.12
N MET A 450 -7.49 -19.50 46.81
CA MET A 450 -8.06 -20.53 45.93
C MET A 450 -7.00 -21.26 45.09
N HIS A 451 -7.31 -22.48 44.64
CA HIS A 451 -6.56 -23.28 43.66
C HIS A 451 -5.03 -23.37 43.88
N PRO A 452 -4.55 -23.94 45.01
CA PRO A 452 -3.13 -24.04 45.32
C PRO A 452 -2.31 -24.75 44.24
N ASP A 453 -2.88 -25.79 43.62
CA ASP A 453 -2.31 -26.57 42.52
C ASP A 453 -2.01 -25.71 41.27
N LYS A 454 -2.89 -24.75 40.96
CA LYS A 454 -2.74 -23.85 39.82
C LYS A 454 -1.70 -22.77 40.12
N ARG A 455 -1.67 -22.26 41.35
CA ARG A 455 -0.66 -21.30 41.81
C ARG A 455 0.74 -21.89 41.77
N GLU A 456 0.92 -23.13 42.23
CA GLU A 456 2.21 -23.84 42.21
C GLU A 456 2.73 -23.99 40.77
N LYS A 457 1.89 -24.44 39.84
CA LYS A 457 2.23 -24.52 38.40
C LYS A 457 2.58 -23.17 37.78
N GLY A 458 1.82 -22.12 38.08
CA GLY A 458 2.09 -20.76 37.59
C GLY A 458 3.43 -20.21 38.09
N MET A 459 3.75 -20.42 39.37
CA MET A 459 5.04 -20.02 39.93
C MET A 459 6.21 -20.85 39.40
N LEU A 460 6.01 -22.15 39.14
CA LEU A 460 7.01 -22.98 38.46
C LEU A 460 7.31 -22.43 37.06
N PHE A 461 6.27 -22.14 36.27
CA PHE A 461 6.40 -21.53 34.95
C PHE A 461 7.17 -20.20 35.01
N ILE A 462 6.81 -19.29 35.92
CA ILE A 462 7.52 -18.01 36.08
C ILE A 462 8.99 -18.26 36.41
N LYS A 463 9.29 -19.15 37.35
CA LYS A 463 10.67 -19.46 37.77
C LYS A 463 11.53 -20.02 36.63
N GLU A 464 10.93 -20.82 35.74
CA GLU A 464 11.62 -21.42 34.59
C GLU A 464 11.77 -20.46 33.39
N ASN A 465 10.92 -19.43 33.29
CA ASN A 465 10.83 -18.59 32.09
C ASN A 465 11.19 -17.11 32.30
N ILE A 466 11.28 -16.60 33.53
CA ILE A 466 11.51 -15.16 33.79
C ILE A 466 12.81 -14.60 33.19
N CYS A 467 13.83 -15.43 33.03
CA CYS A 467 15.07 -15.05 32.35
C CYS A 467 14.87 -14.71 30.85
N LYS A 468 13.89 -15.32 30.18
CA LYS A 468 13.62 -15.13 28.75
C LYS A 468 13.12 -13.72 28.41
N LEU A 469 12.67 -12.95 29.40
CA LEU A 469 12.34 -11.53 29.22
C LEU A 469 13.52 -10.70 28.66
N GLY A 470 14.77 -11.14 28.90
CA GLY A 470 15.96 -10.48 28.36
C GLY A 470 16.30 -10.86 26.91
N ASP A 471 15.68 -11.93 26.37
CA ASP A 471 15.91 -12.42 25.02
C ASP A 471 14.87 -11.89 24.01
N GLU A 472 13.77 -11.30 24.48
CA GLU A 472 12.68 -10.81 23.63
C GLU A 472 12.91 -9.39 23.09
N THR A 473 12.35 -9.11 21.90
CA THR A 473 12.43 -7.77 21.30
C THR A 473 11.59 -6.76 22.07
N ALA A 474 12.11 -5.54 22.21
CA ALA A 474 11.40 -4.45 22.90
C ALA A 474 10.21 -3.91 22.10
N GLU A 475 10.13 -4.17 20.80
CA GLU A 475 9.05 -3.71 19.93
C GLU A 475 7.70 -4.36 20.28
N HIS A 476 7.68 -5.69 20.40
CA HIS A 476 6.49 -6.47 20.76
C HIS A 476 6.20 -6.47 22.28
N MET A 477 6.91 -5.66 23.07
CA MET A 477 6.65 -5.54 24.51
C MET A 477 5.24 -4.96 24.74
N PRO A 478 4.37 -5.63 25.52
CA PRO A 478 3.00 -5.21 25.76
C PRO A 478 2.88 -3.80 26.34
N VAL A 479 1.74 -3.18 26.05
CA VAL A 479 1.42 -1.79 26.44
C VAL A 479 1.50 -1.65 27.95
N GLY A 480 2.34 -0.72 28.41
CA GLY A 480 2.50 -0.44 29.84
C GLY A 480 3.29 -1.49 30.63
N PHE A 481 3.80 -2.57 30.02
CA PHE A 481 4.51 -3.67 30.72
C PHE A 481 5.58 -3.17 31.71
N GLU A 482 6.41 -2.22 31.30
CA GLU A 482 7.49 -1.62 32.11
C GLU A 482 7.00 -1.01 33.43
N VAL A 483 5.72 -0.59 33.50
CA VAL A 483 5.11 0.05 34.67
C VAL A 483 4.22 -0.95 35.41
N ALA A 484 3.43 -1.73 34.66
CA ALA A 484 2.51 -2.73 35.18
C ALA A 484 3.23 -3.92 35.85
N PHE A 485 4.25 -4.50 35.21
CA PHE A 485 4.90 -5.72 35.69
C PHE A 485 5.65 -5.53 37.02
N PRO A 486 6.48 -4.48 37.22
CA PRO A 486 7.11 -4.25 38.53
C PRO A 486 6.09 -3.92 39.63
N SER A 487 4.97 -3.29 39.29
CA SER A 487 3.86 -3.04 40.23
C SER A 487 3.17 -4.33 40.67
N LEU A 488 2.99 -5.30 39.75
CA LEU A 488 2.56 -6.65 40.12
C LEU A 488 3.57 -7.36 41.01
N ILE A 489 4.88 -7.24 40.77
CA ILE A 489 5.91 -7.82 41.64
C ILE A 489 5.83 -7.20 43.05
N GLU A 490 5.60 -5.89 43.17
CA GLU A 490 5.37 -5.23 44.47
C GLU A 490 4.12 -5.74 45.19
N ILE A 491 3.06 -6.09 44.47
CA ILE A 491 1.86 -6.74 45.03
C ILE A 491 2.17 -8.20 45.42
N ALA A 492 2.90 -8.94 44.59
CA ALA A 492 3.32 -10.31 44.85
C ALA A 492 4.14 -10.42 46.15
N ARG A 493 5.13 -9.55 46.34
CA ARG A 493 5.95 -9.48 47.57
C ARG A 493 5.09 -9.20 48.82
N LYS A 494 4.02 -8.39 48.72
CA LYS A 494 3.08 -8.12 49.83
C LYS A 494 2.17 -9.31 50.19
N LEU A 495 2.10 -10.32 49.32
CA LEU A 495 1.30 -11.54 49.50
C LEU A 495 2.17 -12.78 49.81
N ASP A 496 3.44 -12.60 50.17
CA ASP A 496 4.42 -13.68 50.37
C ASP A 496 4.53 -14.60 49.13
N ILE A 497 4.56 -14.01 47.93
CA ILE A 497 4.86 -14.68 46.67
C ILE A 497 6.30 -14.33 46.26
N GLU A 498 7.19 -15.32 46.29
CA GLU A 498 8.59 -15.17 45.87
C GLU A 498 8.69 -15.14 44.33
N VAL A 499 8.92 -13.96 43.76
CA VAL A 499 9.34 -13.78 42.36
C VAL A 499 10.87 -13.72 42.32
N PRO A 500 11.57 -14.44 41.42
CA PRO A 500 13.04 -14.44 41.36
C PRO A 500 13.63 -13.04 41.06
N ASP A 501 14.08 -12.33 42.09
CA ASP A 501 14.50 -10.92 42.03
C ASP A 501 15.90 -10.71 41.41
N ASP A 502 16.75 -11.75 41.45
CA ASP A 502 18.19 -11.66 41.20
C ASP A 502 18.59 -11.49 39.72
N SER A 503 17.62 -11.40 38.80
CA SER A 503 17.90 -11.30 37.37
C SER A 503 18.22 -9.86 36.94
N GLN A 504 19.27 -9.70 36.13
CA GLN A 504 19.64 -8.40 35.54
C GLN A 504 18.47 -7.75 34.79
N VAL A 505 17.64 -8.56 34.14
CA VAL A 505 16.44 -8.12 33.40
C VAL A 505 15.45 -7.38 34.28
N LEU A 506 15.20 -7.85 35.51
CA LEU A 506 14.30 -7.13 36.43
C LEU A 506 14.87 -5.77 36.85
N GLN A 507 16.17 -5.68 37.09
CA GLN A 507 16.83 -4.40 37.41
C GLN A 507 16.68 -3.39 36.28
N GLU A 508 16.83 -3.84 35.03
CA GLU A 508 16.61 -3.03 33.82
C GLU A 508 15.15 -2.59 33.68
N ILE A 509 14.17 -3.46 33.96
CA ILE A 509 12.74 -3.10 33.94
C ILE A 509 12.40 -2.09 35.05
N TYR A 510 12.93 -2.25 36.27
CA TYR A 510 12.74 -1.26 37.36
C TYR A 510 13.38 0.10 37.02
N ALA A 511 14.54 0.12 36.36
CA ALA A 511 15.16 1.35 35.87
C ALA A 511 14.27 2.05 34.82
N LYS A 512 13.77 1.30 33.83
CA LYS A 512 12.80 1.78 32.83
C LYS A 512 11.52 2.32 33.47
N ARG A 513 10.94 1.63 34.46
CA ARG A 513 9.77 2.11 35.22
C ARG A 513 10.03 3.49 35.82
N ASN A 514 11.14 3.64 36.54
CA ASN A 514 11.46 4.88 37.24
C ASN A 514 11.65 6.04 36.25
N LEU A 515 12.38 5.81 35.15
CA LEU A 515 12.59 6.80 34.09
C LEU A 515 11.30 7.15 33.33
N LYS A 516 10.39 6.20 33.15
CA LYS A 516 9.07 6.44 32.55
C LYS A 516 8.15 7.22 33.49
N LEU A 517 8.17 6.92 34.79
CA LEU A 517 7.39 7.63 35.82
C LEU A 517 7.86 9.10 36.00
N THR A 518 9.13 9.43 35.80
CA THR A 518 9.59 10.84 35.83
C THR A 518 9.20 11.62 34.58
N ARG A 519 9.01 10.95 33.44
CA ARG A 519 8.55 11.59 32.18
C ARG A 519 7.04 11.76 32.09
N ILE A 520 6.25 11.01 32.86
CA ILE A 520 4.79 11.18 32.90
C ILE A 520 4.46 12.56 33.48
N PRO A 521 3.76 13.45 32.73
CA PRO A 521 3.33 14.73 33.24
C PRO A 521 2.12 14.53 34.16
N LYS A 522 2.37 14.13 35.42
CA LYS A 522 1.32 13.81 36.39
C LYS A 522 0.28 14.93 36.51
N ASP A 523 0.68 16.20 36.43
CA ASP A 523 -0.24 17.34 36.47
C ASP A 523 -1.24 17.34 35.30
N ILE A 524 -0.77 17.03 34.08
CA ILE A 524 -1.60 17.00 32.86
C ILE A 524 -2.55 15.79 32.87
N MET A 525 -2.05 14.62 33.33
CA MET A 525 -2.80 13.37 33.41
C MET A 525 -4.09 13.47 34.26
N HIS A 526 -4.13 14.40 35.21
CA HIS A 526 -5.30 14.66 36.07
C HIS A 526 -6.21 15.78 35.57
N ILE A 527 -5.91 16.41 34.42
CA ILE A 527 -6.65 17.56 33.87
C ILE A 527 -7.29 17.21 32.52
N VAL A 528 -6.61 16.44 31.67
CA VAL A 528 -7.11 16.06 30.34
C VAL A 528 -7.04 14.54 30.11
N PRO A 529 -7.99 13.96 29.35
CA PRO A 529 -7.90 12.55 28.96
C PRO A 529 -6.61 12.28 28.17
N THR A 530 -5.89 11.22 28.53
CA THR A 530 -4.68 10.76 27.85
C THR A 530 -4.63 9.24 27.86
N THR A 531 -3.79 8.62 27.01
CA THR A 531 -3.62 7.16 26.97
C THR A 531 -3.14 6.56 28.30
N LEU A 532 -2.60 7.37 29.21
CA LEU A 532 -2.22 6.96 30.57
C LEU A 532 -3.41 6.46 31.40
N LEU A 533 -4.63 6.92 31.12
CA LEU A 533 -5.86 6.43 31.75
C LEU A 533 -6.12 4.94 31.47
N HIS A 534 -5.49 4.36 30.45
CA HIS A 534 -5.62 2.94 30.13
C HIS A 534 -4.78 2.02 31.06
N SER A 535 -3.87 2.58 31.88
CA SER A 535 -2.89 1.80 32.67
C SER A 535 -2.66 2.33 34.10
N LEU A 536 -3.68 2.92 34.74
CA LEU A 536 -3.60 3.48 36.10
C LEU A 536 -3.16 2.46 37.17
N GLU A 537 -3.42 1.17 36.97
CA GLU A 537 -3.10 0.08 37.90
C GLU A 537 -1.60 -0.12 38.17
N GLY A 538 -0.74 0.40 37.30
CA GLY A 538 0.71 0.43 37.49
C GLY A 538 1.25 1.73 38.11
N MET A 539 0.40 2.73 38.36
CA MET A 539 0.83 4.10 38.69
C MET A 539 0.71 4.43 40.19
N PRO A 540 1.79 4.92 40.83
CA PRO A 540 1.74 5.40 42.20
C PRO A 540 1.24 6.85 42.29
N ASP A 541 0.69 7.20 43.46
CA ASP A 541 0.29 8.56 43.87
C ASP A 541 -0.72 9.23 42.93
N LEU A 542 -1.90 8.61 42.78
CA LEU A 542 -3.00 9.10 41.96
C LEU A 542 -4.02 9.93 42.76
N ASP A 543 -4.51 11.02 42.16
CA ASP A 543 -5.59 11.86 42.69
C ASP A 543 -6.94 11.44 42.06
N TRP A 544 -7.63 10.54 42.75
CA TRP A 544 -8.89 9.97 42.30
C TRP A 544 -10.03 10.99 42.15
N GLU A 545 -10.05 12.07 42.93
CA GLU A 545 -11.08 13.11 42.81
C GLU A 545 -10.96 13.86 41.49
N LYS A 546 -9.73 13.97 40.95
CA LYS A 546 -9.50 14.50 39.60
C LYS A 546 -9.73 13.44 38.52
N LEU A 547 -9.20 12.23 38.69
CA LEU A 547 -9.31 11.17 37.67
C LEU A 547 -10.77 10.80 37.36
N LEU A 548 -11.67 10.72 38.36
CA LEU A 548 -13.09 10.42 38.12
C LEU A 548 -13.79 11.43 37.20
N LYS A 549 -13.29 12.67 37.07
CA LYS A 549 -13.83 13.67 36.14
C LYS A 549 -13.44 13.38 34.67
N LEU A 550 -12.46 12.51 34.46
CA LEU A 550 -11.97 12.06 33.16
C LEU A 550 -12.53 10.70 32.73
N GLN A 551 -13.36 10.06 33.55
CA GLN A 551 -14.03 8.79 33.26
C GLN A 551 -14.81 8.84 31.93
N CYS A 552 -14.79 7.73 31.18
CA CYS A 552 -15.57 7.57 29.95
C CYS A 552 -17.08 7.49 30.26
N PRO A 553 -17.97 7.86 29.30
CA PRO A 553 -19.42 7.86 29.53
C PRO A 553 -20.05 6.51 29.87
N ASP A 554 -19.37 5.40 29.58
CA ASP A 554 -19.78 4.03 29.93
C ASP A 554 -19.47 3.67 31.40
N GLY A 555 -18.51 4.36 32.01
CA GLY A 555 -17.97 4.11 33.35
C GLY A 555 -16.53 3.59 33.36
N SER A 556 -15.92 3.39 32.20
CA SER A 556 -14.54 2.90 32.09
C SER A 556 -13.50 4.02 32.30
N PHE A 557 -12.28 3.61 32.64
CA PHE A 557 -11.08 4.41 32.46
C PHE A 557 -10.43 4.03 31.13
N LEU A 558 -10.70 4.84 30.09
CA LEU A 558 -10.24 4.66 28.71
C LEU A 558 -10.36 3.20 28.24
N PHE A 559 -11.56 2.62 28.41
CA PHE A 559 -11.94 1.30 27.90
C PHE A 559 -11.10 0.14 28.47
N SER A 560 -10.38 0.35 29.58
CA SER A 560 -9.45 -0.62 30.19
C SER A 560 -10.09 -1.33 31.40
N PRO A 561 -10.37 -2.65 31.34
CA PRO A 561 -10.91 -3.38 32.50
C PRO A 561 -9.98 -3.40 33.72
N SER A 562 -8.67 -3.64 33.57
CA SER A 562 -7.69 -3.59 34.67
C SER A 562 -7.65 -2.23 35.36
N SER A 563 -7.59 -1.15 34.56
CA SER A 563 -7.54 0.21 35.07
C SER A 563 -8.84 0.61 35.79
N THR A 564 -9.99 0.18 35.23
CA THR A 564 -11.31 0.41 35.83
C THR A 564 -11.52 -0.43 37.10
N ALA A 565 -10.99 -1.66 37.15
CA ALA A 565 -10.99 -2.50 38.35
C ALA A 565 -10.12 -1.89 39.46
N PHE A 566 -8.95 -1.36 39.11
CA PHE A 566 -8.11 -0.62 40.05
C PHE A 566 -8.81 0.64 40.58
N ALA A 567 -9.40 1.44 39.70
CA ALA A 567 -10.20 2.60 40.10
C ALA A 567 -11.36 2.23 41.04
N LEU A 568 -12.10 1.15 40.74
CA LEU A 568 -13.18 0.64 41.59
C LEU A 568 -12.68 0.22 42.98
N MET A 569 -11.51 -0.43 43.07
CA MET A 569 -10.92 -0.81 44.36
C MET A 569 -10.60 0.41 45.23
N GLN A 570 -10.11 1.51 44.63
CA GLN A 570 -9.72 2.73 45.35
C GLN A 570 -10.90 3.66 45.66
N THR A 571 -11.92 3.72 44.80
CA THR A 571 -12.99 4.74 44.85
C THR A 571 -14.36 4.21 45.23
N LYS A 572 -14.63 2.92 44.99
CA LYS A 572 -15.96 2.31 45.07
C LYS A 572 -17.01 2.99 44.17
N ASP A 573 -16.59 3.57 43.04
CA ASP A 573 -17.49 4.23 42.08
C ASP A 573 -18.47 3.27 41.38
N ASP A 574 -19.75 3.61 41.38
CA ASP A 574 -20.84 2.80 40.80
C ASP A 574 -20.76 2.69 39.27
N ASN A 575 -20.20 3.69 38.56
CA ASN A 575 -20.07 3.61 37.10
C ASN A 575 -18.97 2.63 36.69
N CYS A 576 -17.83 2.61 37.39
CA CYS A 576 -16.80 1.58 37.24
C CYS A 576 -17.38 0.17 37.49
N LEU A 577 -18.18 0.00 38.55
CA LEU A 577 -18.85 -1.27 38.84
C LEU A 577 -19.84 -1.67 37.74
N ARG A 578 -20.63 -0.73 37.20
CA ARG A 578 -21.56 -1.00 36.09
C ARG A 578 -20.83 -1.45 34.82
N TYR A 579 -19.74 -0.78 34.45
CA TYR A 579 -18.91 -1.16 33.30
C TYR A 579 -18.36 -2.58 33.46
N LEU A 580 -17.76 -2.89 34.62
CA LEU A 580 -17.15 -4.21 34.86
C LEU A 580 -18.19 -5.33 34.93
N ASN A 581 -19.37 -5.11 35.53
CA ASN A 581 -20.45 -6.08 35.50
C ASN A 581 -20.86 -6.43 34.05
N LYS A 582 -21.04 -5.42 33.19
CA LYS A 582 -21.37 -5.65 31.77
C LYS A 582 -20.29 -6.48 31.07
N ALA A 583 -19.02 -6.13 31.24
CA ALA A 583 -17.92 -6.86 30.61
C ALA A 583 -17.85 -8.32 31.10
N VAL A 584 -17.93 -8.54 32.42
CA VAL A 584 -17.89 -9.88 33.03
C VAL A 584 -19.08 -10.76 32.62
N GLU A 585 -20.26 -10.16 32.42
CA GLU A 585 -21.45 -10.86 31.92
C GLU A 585 -21.27 -11.33 30.47
N ILE A 586 -20.82 -10.43 29.58
CA ILE A 586 -20.60 -10.73 28.15
C ILE A 586 -19.52 -11.81 27.97
N PHE A 587 -18.38 -11.67 28.66
CA PHE A 587 -17.23 -12.57 28.53
C PHE A 587 -17.25 -13.75 29.51
N ASN A 588 -18.41 -14.08 30.09
CA ASN A 588 -18.64 -15.28 30.91
C ASN A 588 -17.62 -15.46 32.06
N GLY A 589 -17.31 -14.38 32.79
CA GLY A 589 -16.30 -14.34 33.85
C GLY A 589 -14.97 -13.72 33.42
N GLY A 590 -14.58 -13.88 32.16
CA GLY A 590 -13.42 -13.18 31.59
C GLY A 590 -13.68 -11.70 31.39
N VAL A 591 -12.63 -10.96 31.02
CA VAL A 591 -12.70 -9.65 30.34
C VAL A 591 -11.52 -9.50 29.36
N PRO A 592 -11.69 -8.83 28.21
CA PRO A 592 -10.59 -8.55 27.27
C PRO A 592 -9.65 -7.47 27.81
N THR A 593 -8.60 -7.13 27.06
CA THR A 593 -7.66 -6.09 27.48
C THR A 593 -8.19 -4.66 27.25
N VAL A 594 -9.16 -4.52 26.33
CA VAL A 594 -9.84 -3.27 25.97
C VAL A 594 -11.30 -3.57 25.58
N TYR A 595 -12.27 -2.74 26.00
CA TYR A 595 -13.69 -2.90 25.65
C TYR A 595 -14.51 -1.61 25.80
N PRO A 596 -15.47 -1.30 24.89
CA PRO A 596 -15.72 -1.97 23.61
C PRO A 596 -14.58 -1.72 22.61
N VAL A 597 -14.64 -2.39 21.46
CA VAL A 597 -13.77 -2.19 20.29
C VAL A 597 -14.60 -2.10 19.01
N ASP A 598 -15.79 -1.52 19.12
CA ASP A 598 -16.82 -1.53 18.08
C ASP A 598 -16.37 -0.82 16.80
N LEU A 599 -15.84 0.41 16.89
CA LEU A 599 -15.40 1.14 15.71
C LEU A 599 -14.23 0.44 15.02
N PHE A 600 -13.25 -0.01 15.80
CA PHE A 600 -12.09 -0.75 15.30
C PHE A 600 -12.50 -2.04 14.58
N GLU A 601 -13.36 -2.88 15.17
CA GLU A 601 -13.84 -4.11 14.53
C GLU A 601 -14.54 -3.83 13.20
N HIS A 602 -15.50 -2.89 13.18
CA HIS A 602 -16.25 -2.56 11.97
C HIS A 602 -15.37 -1.95 10.88
N ILE A 603 -14.39 -1.12 11.26
CA ILE A 603 -13.44 -0.47 10.34
C ILE A 603 -12.50 -1.50 9.71
N TRP A 604 -11.88 -2.35 10.53
CA TRP A 604 -10.87 -3.29 10.05
C TRP A 604 -11.47 -4.49 9.34
N ALA A 605 -12.58 -5.05 9.82
CA ALA A 605 -13.30 -6.10 9.10
C ALA A 605 -13.74 -5.60 7.72
N VAL A 606 -14.09 -4.32 7.61
CA VAL A 606 -14.34 -3.71 6.30
C VAL A 606 -13.07 -3.38 5.54
N ASP A 607 -11.95 -2.92 6.09
CA ASP A 607 -10.74 -2.79 5.24
C ASP A 607 -10.32 -4.13 4.63
N ARG A 608 -10.71 -5.26 5.25
CA ARG A 608 -10.47 -6.60 4.70
C ARG A 608 -11.57 -7.11 3.74
N LEU A 609 -12.68 -6.37 3.55
CA LEU A 609 -13.85 -6.74 2.71
C LEU A 609 -14.43 -5.63 1.77
N GLU A 610 -14.10 -4.36 2.06
CA GLU A 610 -14.29 -3.06 1.39
C GLU A 610 -15.69 -2.43 1.16
N ARG A 611 -16.66 -2.49 2.10
CA ARG A 611 -17.86 -1.59 2.13
C ARG A 611 -18.40 -1.19 3.53
N LEU A 612 -18.71 0.09 3.80
CA LEU A 612 -18.99 0.60 5.18
C LEU A 612 -20.21 1.52 5.41
N GLY A 613 -20.78 1.46 6.63
CA GLY A 613 -21.89 2.29 7.15
C GLY A 613 -21.61 2.98 8.51
N ILE A 614 -20.36 3.33 8.79
CA ILE A 614 -19.91 3.98 10.06
C ILE A 614 -20.09 5.51 10.10
N SER A 615 -20.66 6.13 9.05
CA SER A 615 -20.75 7.60 8.94
C SER A 615 -21.44 8.29 10.13
N ARG A 616 -22.35 7.57 10.82
CA ARG A 616 -23.01 8.00 12.05
C ARG A 616 -22.09 8.20 13.27
N TYR A 617 -20.85 7.71 13.22
CA TYR A 617 -19.86 7.81 14.30
C TYR A 617 -18.68 8.73 13.96
N TRP A 618 -18.63 9.27 12.74
CA TRP A 618 -17.59 10.20 12.32
C TRP A 618 -17.68 11.53 13.09
N THR A 619 -16.54 12.12 13.45
CA THR A 619 -16.48 13.43 14.12
C THR A 619 -15.40 14.32 13.48
N GLU A 620 -15.51 15.64 13.65
CA GLU A 620 -14.51 16.61 13.16
C GLU A 620 -13.16 16.50 13.89
N GLU A 621 -13.14 15.90 15.09
CA GLU A 621 -11.97 15.72 15.96
C GLU A 621 -11.24 14.37 15.73
N GLY A 622 -11.84 13.46 14.95
CA GLY A 622 -11.35 12.11 14.69
C GLY A 622 -12.24 11.01 15.27
N ILE A 623 -11.73 9.78 15.22
CA ILE A 623 -12.32 8.61 15.86
C ILE A 623 -11.23 7.78 16.57
N CYS A 624 -11.65 6.70 17.21
CA CYS A 624 -10.80 5.80 18.00
C CYS A 624 -11.46 4.41 18.03
N TRP A 625 -10.79 3.41 18.60
CA TRP A 625 -11.25 2.02 18.59
C TRP A 625 -12.67 1.80 19.16
N ALA A 626 -13.12 2.69 20.05
CA ALA A 626 -14.42 2.66 20.71
C ALA A 626 -15.24 3.92 20.44
N ARG A 627 -16.56 3.76 20.25
CA ARG A 627 -17.49 4.90 20.12
C ARG A 627 -17.50 5.80 21.35
N LYS A 628 -17.68 7.10 21.13
CA LYS A 628 -17.77 8.15 22.19
C LYS A 628 -16.51 8.28 23.05
N SER A 629 -15.35 7.85 22.54
CA SER A 629 -14.06 8.20 23.13
C SER A 629 -13.87 9.72 23.24
N ARG A 630 -13.03 10.15 24.19
CA ARG A 630 -12.50 11.54 24.28
C ARG A 630 -11.03 11.63 23.84
N VAL A 631 -10.47 10.51 23.40
CA VAL A 631 -9.12 10.37 22.86
C VAL A 631 -9.31 9.82 21.45
N HIS A 632 -8.64 10.40 20.47
CA HIS A 632 -8.65 9.94 19.08
C HIS A 632 -7.25 9.46 18.70
N ASP A 633 -7.18 8.51 17.77
CA ASP A 633 -5.94 8.03 17.21
C ASP A 633 -5.93 8.13 15.68
N ILE A 634 -4.73 8.25 15.12
CA ILE A 634 -4.56 8.49 13.68
C ILE A 634 -4.84 7.24 12.84
N ASP A 635 -4.76 6.04 13.41
CA ASP A 635 -4.86 4.78 12.67
C ASP A 635 -6.33 4.52 12.30
N ASP A 636 -7.20 4.48 13.31
CA ASP A 636 -8.65 4.38 13.12
C ASP A 636 -9.20 5.62 12.39
N THR A 637 -8.69 6.83 12.67
CA THR A 637 -9.11 8.05 11.95
C THR A 637 -8.73 8.00 10.47
N ALA A 638 -7.52 7.56 10.10
CA ALA A 638 -7.11 7.46 8.71
C ALA A 638 -7.88 6.37 7.95
N MET A 639 -8.12 5.23 8.61
CA MET A 639 -8.92 4.13 8.07
C MET A 639 -10.37 4.55 7.84
N GLY A 640 -11.02 5.12 8.86
CA GLY A 640 -12.38 5.62 8.79
C GLY A 640 -12.55 6.70 7.72
N PHE A 641 -11.64 7.68 7.68
CA PHE A 641 -11.61 8.74 6.67
C PHE A 641 -11.59 8.17 5.24
N ARG A 642 -10.62 7.29 4.97
CA ARG A 642 -10.42 6.71 3.63
C ARG A 642 -11.64 5.93 3.19
N LEU A 643 -12.15 5.03 4.03
CA LEU A 643 -13.30 4.18 3.70
C LEU A 643 -14.57 5.01 3.50
N LEU A 644 -14.85 5.98 4.38
CA LEU A 644 -15.99 6.89 4.24
C LEU A 644 -15.93 7.68 2.93
N ARG A 645 -14.76 8.26 2.60
CA ARG A 645 -14.56 9.03 1.36
C ARG A 645 -14.68 8.16 0.11
N LEU A 646 -14.12 6.95 0.11
CA LEU A 646 -14.23 6.01 -1.02
C LEU A 646 -15.68 5.53 -1.26
N HIS A 647 -16.54 5.58 -0.25
CA HIS A 647 -17.98 5.33 -0.37
C HIS A 647 -18.83 6.59 -0.55
N GLY A 648 -18.20 7.76 -0.76
CA GLY A 648 -18.87 9.02 -1.10
C GLY A 648 -19.52 9.75 0.08
N HIS A 649 -19.16 9.40 1.32
CA HIS A 649 -19.50 10.22 2.47
C HIS A 649 -18.64 11.49 2.49
N GLU A 650 -19.27 12.61 2.84
CA GLU A 650 -18.58 13.89 3.02
C GLU A 650 -17.82 13.88 4.36
N VAL A 651 -16.48 13.84 4.27
CA VAL A 651 -15.56 13.85 5.42
C VAL A 651 -14.44 14.87 5.15
N SER A 652 -14.23 15.80 6.08
CA SER A 652 -13.14 16.79 5.96
C SER A 652 -11.79 16.18 6.31
N ALA A 653 -10.76 16.56 5.56
CA ALA A 653 -9.37 16.24 5.87
C ALA A 653 -8.80 17.05 7.06
N ASP A 654 -9.47 18.13 7.49
CA ASP A 654 -9.03 18.95 8.63
C ASP A 654 -8.89 18.14 9.93
N VAL A 655 -9.58 17.00 10.01
CA VAL A 655 -9.47 16.00 11.09
C VAL A 655 -8.01 15.61 11.38
N PHE A 656 -7.14 15.58 10.38
CA PHE A 656 -5.73 15.22 10.55
C PHE A 656 -4.90 16.32 11.25
N GLY A 657 -5.41 17.55 11.33
CA GLY A 657 -4.77 18.65 12.06
C GLY A 657 -4.62 18.39 13.57
N HIS A 658 -5.45 17.51 14.16
CA HIS A 658 -5.33 17.09 15.56
C HIS A 658 -4.09 16.22 15.84
N PHE A 659 -3.54 15.62 14.79
CA PHE A 659 -2.37 14.72 14.85
C PHE A 659 -1.09 15.35 14.29
N GLU A 660 -1.19 16.51 13.63
CA GLU A 660 -0.07 17.27 13.08
C GLU A 660 0.59 18.14 14.16
N LYS A 661 1.92 18.12 14.23
CA LYS A 661 2.68 19.05 15.06
C LYS A 661 4.09 19.29 14.51
N GLY A 662 4.27 20.41 13.81
CA GLY A 662 5.57 20.87 13.32
C GLY A 662 5.98 20.28 11.97
N GLY A 663 5.01 19.82 11.17
CA GLY A 663 5.22 19.10 9.92
C GLY A 663 5.38 17.58 10.09
N GLU A 664 5.12 17.07 11.30
CA GLU A 664 5.15 15.64 11.63
C GLU A 664 3.77 15.19 12.14
N PHE A 665 3.44 13.92 11.90
CA PHE A 665 2.18 13.31 12.36
C PHE A 665 2.45 12.26 13.44
N PHE A 666 1.51 12.11 14.36
CA PHE A 666 1.65 11.25 15.54
C PHE A 666 0.39 10.39 15.77
N CYS A 667 0.54 9.23 16.40
CA CYS A 667 -0.57 8.32 16.67
C CYS A 667 -1.64 8.92 17.59
N PHE A 668 -1.26 9.79 18.53
CA PHE A 668 -2.16 10.43 19.48
C PHE A 668 -1.81 11.91 19.64
N ALA A 669 -2.82 12.77 19.74
CA ALA A 669 -2.64 14.20 19.99
C ALA A 669 -1.78 14.45 21.26
N GLY A 670 -0.80 15.33 21.14
CA GLY A 670 0.10 15.70 22.24
C GLY A 670 1.19 14.66 22.59
N GLN A 671 1.26 13.52 21.91
CA GLN A 671 2.28 12.48 22.11
C GLN A 671 3.31 12.46 20.97
N SER A 672 4.41 11.73 21.16
CA SER A 672 5.47 11.55 20.15
C SER A 672 5.49 10.15 19.53
N THR A 673 4.45 9.34 19.75
CA THR A 673 4.36 7.96 19.25
C THR A 673 4.09 7.95 17.74
N GLN A 674 4.89 7.19 16.98
CA GLN A 674 4.71 6.94 15.55
C GLN A 674 4.85 5.44 15.30
N ALA A 675 3.75 4.79 14.90
CA ALA A 675 3.67 3.37 14.58
C ALA A 675 3.68 3.15 13.06
N VAL A 676 4.13 1.99 12.60
CA VAL A 676 4.22 1.66 11.17
C VAL A 676 2.82 1.52 10.58
N THR A 677 1.89 0.84 11.25
CA THR A 677 0.49 0.69 10.78
C THR A 677 -0.23 2.04 10.69
N GLY A 678 -0.20 2.84 11.75
CA GLY A 678 -0.85 4.15 11.77
C GLY A 678 -0.29 5.11 10.70
N MET A 679 1.02 5.08 10.44
CA MET A 679 1.62 5.87 9.35
C MET A 679 1.34 5.28 7.97
N PHE A 680 1.22 3.95 7.84
CA PHE A 680 0.81 3.26 6.62
C PHE A 680 -0.65 3.57 6.24
N ASN A 681 -1.55 3.56 7.22
CA ASN A 681 -2.95 3.90 6.99
C ASN A 681 -3.14 5.41 6.75
N LEU A 682 -2.36 6.29 7.41
CA LEU A 682 -2.26 7.70 7.02
C LEU A 682 -1.79 7.85 5.56
N TYR A 683 -0.76 7.09 5.14
CA TYR A 683 -0.27 7.11 3.76
C TYR A 683 -1.34 6.66 2.76
N ARG A 684 -2.08 5.58 3.04
CA ARG A 684 -3.22 5.14 2.21
C ARG A 684 -4.32 6.20 2.14
N ALA A 685 -4.68 6.80 3.28
CA ALA A 685 -5.72 7.83 3.37
C ALA A 685 -5.36 9.11 2.60
N SER A 686 -4.11 9.57 2.73
CA SER A 686 -3.59 10.77 2.08
C SER A 686 -3.59 10.72 0.55
N GLN A 687 -3.73 9.53 -0.05
CA GLN A 687 -3.78 9.37 -1.51
C GLN A 687 -5.18 9.60 -2.10
N VAL A 688 -6.22 9.66 -1.26
CA VAL A 688 -7.60 10.00 -1.65
C VAL A 688 -7.88 11.50 -1.45
N LEU A 689 -6.86 12.34 -1.66
CA LEU A 689 -6.96 13.79 -1.52
C LEU A 689 -7.74 14.45 -2.67
N PHE A 690 -8.44 15.53 -2.33
CA PHE A 690 -9.08 16.45 -3.27
C PHE A 690 -8.22 17.71 -3.47
N PRO A 691 -8.40 18.46 -4.58
CA PRO A 691 -7.62 19.66 -4.86
C PRO A 691 -7.70 20.69 -3.72
N GLY A 692 -6.53 21.10 -3.20
CA GLY A 692 -6.41 22.12 -2.16
C GLY A 692 -6.36 21.59 -0.71
N GLU A 693 -6.51 20.29 -0.48
CA GLU A 693 -6.40 19.68 0.86
C GLU A 693 -4.94 19.54 1.33
N LYS A 694 -4.30 20.68 1.61
CA LYS A 694 -2.87 20.76 1.96
C LYS A 694 -2.45 19.82 3.10
N ILE A 695 -3.32 19.62 4.10
CA ILE A 695 -3.02 18.71 5.22
C ILE A 695 -2.77 17.26 4.75
N LEU A 696 -3.42 16.82 3.66
CA LEU A 696 -3.16 15.51 3.05
C LEU A 696 -1.91 15.51 2.17
N GLU A 697 -1.56 16.62 1.53
CA GLU A 697 -0.27 16.75 0.83
C GLU A 697 0.89 16.62 1.83
N ASP A 698 0.81 17.35 2.94
CA ASP A 698 1.79 17.29 4.04
C ASP A 698 1.81 15.87 4.68
N ALA A 699 0.64 15.25 4.91
CA ALA A 699 0.55 13.88 5.41
C ALA A 699 1.14 12.83 4.43
N LYS A 700 0.87 12.95 3.12
CA LYS A 700 1.40 12.07 2.07
C LYS A 700 2.92 12.14 2.02
N MET A 701 3.49 13.35 2.09
CA MET A 701 4.94 13.56 2.12
C MET A 701 5.58 12.99 3.39
N PHE A 702 5.01 13.29 4.56
CA PHE A 702 5.53 12.82 5.84
C PHE A 702 5.50 11.28 5.96
N SER A 703 4.33 10.68 5.74
CA SER A 703 4.14 9.24 5.90
C SER A 703 4.96 8.42 4.89
N ALA A 704 5.01 8.84 3.62
CA ALA A 704 5.85 8.17 2.62
C ALA A 704 7.35 8.22 2.96
N LYS A 705 7.82 9.35 3.52
CA LYS A 705 9.20 9.49 4.01
C LYS A 705 9.46 8.55 5.18
N PHE A 706 8.62 8.59 6.22
CA PHE A 706 8.73 7.75 7.41
C PHE A 706 8.78 6.26 7.04
N LEU A 707 7.85 5.79 6.20
CA LEU A 707 7.77 4.40 5.80
C LEU A 707 8.98 3.96 4.95
N ARG A 708 9.52 4.84 4.09
CA ARG A 708 10.76 4.56 3.34
C ARG A 708 12.01 4.52 4.23
N GLU A 709 12.09 5.36 5.26
CA GLU A 709 13.16 5.32 6.25
C GLU A 709 13.10 4.00 7.05
N LYS A 710 11.90 3.59 7.49
CA LYS A 710 11.69 2.27 8.13
C LYS A 710 12.02 1.11 7.19
N GLN A 711 11.60 1.17 5.92
CA GLN A 711 11.95 0.16 4.90
C GLN A 711 13.46 0.03 4.70
N ALA A 712 14.18 1.16 4.60
CA ALA A 712 15.63 1.17 4.38
C ALA A 712 16.42 0.57 5.55
N ASN A 713 15.91 0.72 6.78
CA ASN A 713 16.54 0.16 7.98
C ASN A 713 16.13 -1.30 8.28
N ASN A 714 15.15 -1.86 7.56
CA ASN A 714 14.45 -3.11 7.89
C ASN A 714 13.63 -3.03 9.20
N GLU A 715 13.07 -1.86 9.49
CA GLU A 715 12.25 -1.54 10.67
C GLU A 715 10.75 -1.54 10.35
N LEU A 716 10.30 -2.33 9.37
CA LEU A 716 8.88 -2.52 9.03
C LEU A 716 8.23 -3.61 9.90
N PHE A 717 8.36 -3.44 11.21
CA PHE A 717 7.63 -4.15 12.25
C PHE A 717 6.74 -3.15 13.00
N ASP A 718 5.63 -3.60 13.56
CA ASP A 718 4.72 -2.72 14.29
C ASP A 718 4.68 -3.02 15.79
N LYS A 719 4.33 -2.00 16.58
CA LYS A 719 4.21 -2.09 18.03
C LYS A 719 2.89 -2.71 18.49
N TRP A 720 1.85 -2.64 17.66
CA TRP A 720 0.46 -2.95 18.01
C TRP A 720 -0.04 -4.23 17.35
N ILE A 721 0.71 -4.81 16.40
CA ILE A 721 0.34 -6.04 15.70
C ILE A 721 1.55 -6.84 15.23
N ILE A 722 1.47 -8.16 15.38
CA ILE A 722 2.33 -9.17 14.78
C ILE A 722 1.59 -9.71 13.55
N THR A 723 1.96 -9.23 12.37
CA THR A 723 1.39 -9.64 11.07
C THR A 723 2.25 -10.67 10.37
N LYS A 724 1.66 -11.45 9.45
CA LYS A 724 2.39 -12.31 8.51
C LYS A 724 3.37 -11.58 7.57
N ASP A 725 3.00 -10.46 6.93
CA ASP A 725 3.90 -9.73 5.99
C ASP A 725 3.63 -8.21 5.84
N LEU A 726 3.70 -7.45 6.96
CA LEU A 726 3.70 -5.98 6.92
C LEU A 726 4.78 -5.36 6.02
N PRO A 727 6.03 -5.89 5.92
CA PRO A 727 7.01 -5.38 4.97
C PRO A 727 6.54 -5.46 3.51
N GLY A 728 5.83 -6.53 3.14
CA GLY A 728 5.19 -6.68 1.83
C GLY A 728 4.05 -5.69 1.61
N GLU A 729 3.14 -5.52 2.58
CA GLU A 729 2.02 -4.56 2.48
C GLU A 729 2.53 -3.12 2.26
N VAL A 730 3.46 -2.68 3.10
CA VAL A 730 4.05 -1.33 3.02
C VAL A 730 4.89 -1.17 1.75
N GLY A 731 5.68 -2.19 1.39
CA GLY A 731 6.51 -2.18 0.19
C GLY A 731 5.69 -1.99 -1.09
N LEU A 732 4.61 -2.75 -1.25
CA LEU A 732 3.73 -2.66 -2.41
C LEU A 732 3.09 -1.26 -2.55
N ALA A 733 2.60 -0.68 -1.45
CA ALA A 733 1.98 0.64 -1.50
C ALA A 733 2.99 1.78 -1.77
N LEU A 734 4.23 1.65 -1.29
CA LEU A 734 5.31 2.63 -1.55
C LEU A 734 5.85 2.54 -2.99
N GLU A 735 5.75 1.36 -3.62
CA GLU A 735 6.11 1.14 -5.01
C GLU A 735 4.98 1.51 -5.96
N VAL A 736 3.73 1.09 -5.69
CA VAL A 736 2.55 1.28 -6.54
C VAL A 736 1.55 2.22 -5.84
N PRO A 737 1.48 3.52 -6.22
CA PRO A 737 0.54 4.45 -5.62
C PRO A 737 -0.92 4.09 -5.98
N TRP A 738 -1.89 4.57 -5.20
CA TRP A 738 -3.30 4.27 -5.37
C TRP A 738 -3.85 4.59 -6.77
N TYR A 739 -3.32 5.61 -7.46
CA TYR A 739 -3.67 5.89 -8.86
C TYR A 739 -3.20 4.80 -9.84
N ALA A 740 -2.08 4.13 -9.54
CA ALA A 740 -1.59 2.96 -10.28
C ALA A 740 -2.16 1.62 -9.77
N SER A 741 -2.72 1.56 -8.56
CA SER A 741 -3.19 0.27 -8.01
C SER A 741 -4.41 -0.28 -8.76
N LEU A 742 -4.23 -1.40 -9.48
CA LEU A 742 -5.32 -2.12 -10.14
C LEU A 742 -5.92 -3.16 -9.17
N PRO A 743 -7.26 -3.29 -9.06
CA PRO A 743 -7.91 -4.15 -8.06
C PRO A 743 -7.35 -5.57 -7.94
N ARG A 744 -7.18 -6.30 -9.04
CA ARG A 744 -6.63 -7.67 -8.97
C ARG A 744 -5.14 -7.73 -8.66
N VAL A 745 -4.37 -6.69 -8.94
CA VAL A 745 -2.95 -6.62 -8.53
C VAL A 745 -2.87 -6.52 -7.01
N GLU A 746 -3.59 -5.56 -6.43
CA GLU A 746 -3.66 -5.35 -4.97
C GLU A 746 -4.19 -6.60 -4.25
N THR A 747 -5.33 -7.17 -4.71
CA THR A 747 -5.86 -8.42 -4.14
C THR A 747 -4.85 -9.57 -4.25
N ARG A 748 -4.14 -9.71 -5.38
CA ARG A 748 -3.23 -10.85 -5.62
C ARG A 748 -2.08 -10.88 -4.63
N PHE A 749 -1.50 -9.73 -4.29
CA PHE A 749 -0.44 -9.65 -3.28
C PHE A 749 -1.00 -9.71 -1.87
N TYR A 750 -2.14 -9.06 -1.60
CA TYR A 750 -2.74 -9.08 -0.27
C TYR A 750 -3.14 -10.49 0.20
N LEU A 751 -3.55 -11.37 -0.72
CA LEU A 751 -3.79 -12.80 -0.46
C LEU A 751 -2.54 -13.57 0.01
N GLU A 752 -1.33 -13.13 -0.36
CA GLU A 752 -0.07 -13.67 0.15
C GLU A 752 0.32 -13.04 1.50
N GLN A 753 -0.16 -11.83 1.81
CA GLN A 753 0.25 -11.02 2.96
C GLN A 753 -0.64 -11.18 4.20
N TYR A 754 -1.97 -11.32 4.04
CA TYR A 754 -2.92 -11.51 5.13
C TYR A 754 -2.63 -12.81 5.91
N GLY A 755 -2.56 -12.70 7.25
CA GLY A 755 -2.27 -13.82 8.14
C GLY A 755 -3.47 -14.69 8.52
N GLY A 756 -4.69 -14.29 8.16
CA GLY A 756 -5.88 -15.02 8.57
C GLY A 756 -6.02 -14.99 10.09
N GLU A 757 -6.19 -16.15 10.73
CA GLU A 757 -6.30 -16.26 12.19
C GLU A 757 -4.96 -16.15 12.95
N ASP A 758 -3.82 -16.24 12.24
CA ASP A 758 -2.48 -16.25 12.86
C ASP A 758 -2.04 -14.87 13.36
N ASP A 759 -2.49 -13.78 12.72
CA ASP A 759 -2.16 -12.40 13.10
C ASP A 759 -2.58 -12.10 14.56
N VAL A 760 -1.73 -11.41 15.32
CA VAL A 760 -1.95 -11.11 16.75
C VAL A 760 -1.78 -9.64 17.07
N TRP A 761 -2.74 -9.07 17.77
CA TRP A 761 -2.69 -7.68 18.24
C TRP A 761 -2.03 -7.59 19.62
N ILE A 762 -1.38 -6.46 19.89
CA ILE A 762 -0.60 -6.19 21.10
C ILE A 762 -1.26 -5.06 21.90
N GLY A 763 -2.00 -5.43 22.94
CA GLY A 763 -2.51 -4.52 23.97
C GLY A 763 -1.63 -4.57 25.23
N LYS A 764 -2.23 -4.48 26.43
CA LYS A 764 -1.51 -4.80 27.68
C LYS A 764 -1.18 -6.30 27.78
N THR A 765 -1.91 -7.11 27.01
CA THR A 765 -1.62 -8.50 26.67
C THR A 765 -1.76 -8.69 25.16
N LEU A 766 -1.31 -9.83 24.65
CA LEU A 766 -1.67 -10.26 23.30
C LEU A 766 -3.19 -10.50 23.21
N TYR A 767 -3.79 -10.23 22.06
CA TYR A 767 -5.21 -10.48 21.80
C TYR A 767 -5.49 -10.75 20.32
N ARG A 768 -6.65 -11.35 20.04
CA ARG A 768 -7.16 -11.65 18.70
C ARG A 768 -8.55 -11.04 18.49
N MET A 769 -8.82 -10.70 17.23
CA MET A 769 -10.06 -10.10 16.74
C MET A 769 -10.68 -11.05 15.71
N SER A 770 -11.55 -11.96 16.15
CA SER A 770 -11.93 -13.09 15.28
C SER A 770 -12.74 -12.67 14.05
N TYR A 771 -13.44 -11.53 14.11
CA TYR A 771 -14.16 -10.97 12.97
C TYR A 771 -13.29 -10.08 12.05
N VAL A 772 -12.02 -9.85 12.40
CA VAL A 772 -11.04 -9.12 11.56
C VAL A 772 -9.98 -10.07 10.98
N ASN A 773 -9.50 -11.00 11.80
CA ASN A 773 -8.40 -11.93 11.52
C ASN A 773 -8.92 -13.36 11.60
N ASN A 774 -9.32 -13.93 10.45
CA ASN A 774 -9.80 -15.31 10.37
C ASN A 774 -9.51 -15.97 9.01
N ASN A 775 -9.44 -17.30 9.04
CA ASN A 775 -9.20 -18.11 7.84
C ASN A 775 -10.42 -18.20 6.91
N THR A 776 -11.64 -17.96 7.39
CA THR A 776 -12.85 -17.98 6.53
C THR A 776 -12.80 -16.88 5.46
N TYR A 777 -12.28 -15.69 5.80
CA TYR A 777 -12.06 -14.59 4.86
C TYR A 777 -11.01 -14.97 3.81
N LEU A 778 -9.87 -15.52 4.25
CA LEU A 778 -8.77 -15.93 3.38
C LEU A 778 -9.18 -17.07 2.43
N GLU A 779 -9.84 -18.11 2.93
CA GLU A 779 -10.31 -19.25 2.12
C GLU A 779 -11.34 -18.82 1.08
N LEU A 780 -12.31 -17.96 1.44
CA LEU A 780 -13.26 -17.41 0.47
C LEU A 780 -12.55 -16.60 -0.60
N ALA A 781 -11.66 -15.69 -0.21
CA ALA A 781 -10.97 -14.80 -1.14
C ALA A 781 -10.04 -15.57 -2.09
N LYS A 782 -9.38 -16.64 -1.63
CA LYS A 782 -8.64 -17.58 -2.49
C LYS A 782 -9.55 -18.29 -3.51
N LEU A 783 -10.70 -18.80 -3.07
CA LEU A 783 -11.66 -19.50 -3.93
C LEU A 783 -12.25 -18.56 -4.99
N ASP A 784 -12.66 -17.35 -4.60
CA ASP A 784 -13.19 -16.32 -5.50
C ASP A 784 -12.14 -15.89 -6.54
N TYR A 785 -10.92 -15.59 -6.08
CA TYR A 785 -9.83 -15.15 -6.94
C TYR A 785 -9.49 -16.21 -7.99
N ASN A 786 -9.35 -17.48 -7.57
CA ASN A 786 -9.04 -18.58 -8.48
C ASN A 786 -10.18 -18.87 -9.48
N ASN A 787 -11.44 -18.70 -9.09
CA ASN A 787 -12.58 -18.82 -10.00
C ASN A 787 -12.60 -17.71 -11.06
N CYS A 788 -12.36 -16.45 -10.64
CA CYS A 788 -12.21 -15.32 -11.56
C CYS A 788 -11.05 -15.56 -12.53
N GLN A 789 -9.88 -15.97 -12.02
CA GLN A 789 -8.70 -16.26 -12.83
C GLN A 789 -8.96 -17.39 -13.85
N ALA A 790 -9.63 -18.47 -13.47
CA ALA A 790 -9.97 -19.56 -14.38
C ALA A 790 -10.88 -19.09 -15.53
N LEU A 791 -11.88 -18.25 -15.24
CA LEU A 791 -12.68 -17.60 -16.28
C LEU A 791 -11.82 -16.67 -17.15
N HIS A 792 -10.90 -15.90 -16.56
CA HIS A 792 -10.04 -15.00 -17.32
C HIS A 792 -9.09 -15.75 -18.26
N GLN A 793 -8.62 -16.95 -17.87
CA GLN A 793 -7.84 -17.84 -18.73
C GLN A 793 -8.68 -18.39 -19.90
N LEU A 794 -9.94 -18.75 -19.66
CA LEU A 794 -10.87 -19.19 -20.71
C LEU A 794 -11.17 -18.05 -21.71
N GLU A 795 -11.49 -16.86 -21.21
CA GLU A 795 -11.69 -15.65 -22.02
C GLU A 795 -10.44 -15.31 -22.83
N TRP A 796 -9.24 -15.38 -22.24
CA TRP A 796 -7.98 -15.20 -22.94
C TRP A 796 -7.81 -16.19 -24.10
N ASN A 797 -8.03 -17.49 -23.84
CA ASN A 797 -7.90 -18.55 -24.85
C ASN A 797 -8.84 -18.37 -26.05
N ILE A 798 -10.04 -17.80 -25.84
CA ILE A 798 -10.99 -17.48 -26.91
C ILE A 798 -10.49 -16.35 -27.83
N ILE A 799 -9.59 -15.48 -27.35
CA ILE A 799 -9.14 -14.27 -28.05
C ILE A 799 -7.76 -14.45 -28.73
N GLN A 800 -6.97 -15.47 -28.36
CA GLN A 800 -5.55 -15.57 -28.75
C GLN A 800 -5.28 -15.48 -30.26
N ASN A 801 -4.40 -14.55 -30.64
CA ASN A 801 -3.64 -14.62 -31.91
C ASN A 801 -2.38 -13.72 -31.99
N GLN A 802 -2.06 -12.89 -30.98
CA GLN A 802 -0.85 -12.03 -30.91
C GLN A 802 -0.45 -11.75 -29.45
N THR A 803 0.80 -11.29 -29.22
CA THR A 803 1.33 -10.97 -27.88
C THR A 803 0.88 -9.62 -27.32
N SER A 804 0.73 -8.57 -28.14
CA SER A 804 0.23 -7.26 -27.67
C SER A 804 -1.19 -7.32 -27.10
N LEU A 805 -1.96 -8.30 -27.56
CA LEU A 805 -3.31 -8.65 -27.12
C LEU A 805 -3.36 -9.06 -25.64
N LEU A 806 -2.31 -9.69 -25.12
CA LEU A 806 -2.22 -10.14 -23.72
C LEU A 806 -2.21 -8.96 -22.76
N PHE A 807 -1.41 -7.93 -23.06
CA PHE A 807 -1.34 -6.72 -22.23
C PHE A 807 -2.70 -6.00 -22.18
N LYS A 808 -3.36 -5.77 -23.33
CA LYS A 808 -4.68 -5.10 -23.35
C LYS A 808 -5.75 -5.91 -22.63
N TYR A 809 -5.69 -7.24 -22.74
CA TYR A 809 -6.61 -8.12 -22.04
C TYR A 809 -6.36 -8.13 -20.52
N TYR A 810 -5.09 -8.22 -20.09
CA TYR A 810 -4.69 -8.07 -18.70
C TYR A 810 -5.16 -6.74 -18.09
N MET A 811 -4.95 -5.61 -18.79
CA MET A 811 -5.39 -4.30 -18.30
C MET A 811 -6.91 -4.25 -18.05
N ALA A 812 -7.70 -4.87 -18.93
CA ALA A 812 -9.14 -4.99 -18.74
C ALA A 812 -9.51 -5.94 -17.59
N ALA A 813 -8.89 -7.11 -17.52
CA ALA A 813 -9.19 -8.14 -16.52
C ALA A 813 -8.73 -7.79 -15.10
N ALA A 814 -7.61 -7.07 -14.96
CA ALA A 814 -7.14 -6.57 -13.67
C ALA A 814 -7.98 -5.40 -13.12
N SER A 815 -8.71 -4.70 -14.01
CA SER A 815 -9.54 -3.53 -13.70
C SER A 815 -11.03 -3.85 -13.51
N ILE A 816 -11.56 -4.82 -14.27
CA ILE A 816 -12.95 -5.31 -14.24
C ILE A 816 -12.88 -6.84 -14.20
N PHE A 817 -12.87 -7.43 -13.01
CA PHE A 817 -12.58 -8.86 -12.83
C PHE A 817 -13.82 -9.74 -12.67
N GLU A 818 -14.97 -9.15 -12.37
CA GLU A 818 -16.19 -9.82 -11.97
C GLU A 818 -16.73 -10.70 -13.13
N PRO A 819 -17.07 -11.99 -12.92
CA PRO A 819 -17.50 -12.89 -13.99
C PRO A 819 -18.67 -12.38 -14.85
N GLU A 820 -19.68 -11.78 -14.24
CA GLU A 820 -20.84 -11.20 -14.90
C GLU A 820 -20.49 -10.02 -15.83
N ARG A 821 -19.31 -9.40 -15.65
CA ARG A 821 -18.81 -8.27 -16.43
C ARG A 821 -17.85 -8.67 -17.57
N SER A 822 -17.80 -9.96 -17.92
CA SER A 822 -17.08 -10.51 -19.07
C SER A 822 -17.22 -9.67 -20.35
N LYS A 823 -18.43 -9.20 -20.65
CA LYS A 823 -18.71 -8.39 -21.86
C LYS A 823 -18.02 -7.02 -21.83
N GLU A 824 -17.86 -6.41 -20.66
CA GLU A 824 -17.10 -5.17 -20.50
C GLU A 824 -15.59 -5.41 -20.72
N ARG A 825 -15.01 -6.47 -20.11
CA ARG A 825 -13.61 -6.87 -20.36
C ARG A 825 -13.31 -7.11 -21.84
N LEU A 826 -14.12 -7.97 -22.47
CA LEU A 826 -13.95 -8.36 -23.86
C LEU A 826 -14.11 -7.16 -24.81
N ALA A 827 -15.04 -6.25 -24.50
CA ALA A 827 -15.24 -5.03 -25.27
C ALA A 827 -14.08 -4.05 -25.11
N TRP A 828 -13.55 -3.88 -23.89
CA TRP A 828 -12.35 -3.07 -23.63
C TRP A 828 -11.15 -3.60 -24.41
N ALA A 829 -10.76 -4.85 -24.17
CA ALA A 829 -9.57 -5.45 -24.77
C ALA A 829 -9.60 -5.36 -26.30
N LYS A 830 -10.71 -5.75 -26.93
CA LYS A 830 -10.88 -5.67 -28.39
C LYS A 830 -10.90 -4.21 -28.90
N THR A 831 -11.46 -3.27 -28.15
CA THR A 831 -11.46 -1.83 -28.52
C THR A 831 -10.05 -1.25 -28.50
N SER A 832 -9.29 -1.46 -27.43
CA SER A 832 -7.89 -1.01 -27.35
C SER A 832 -7.01 -1.59 -28.46
N VAL A 833 -7.23 -2.87 -28.81
CA VAL A 833 -6.50 -3.54 -29.89
C VAL A 833 -6.88 -3.00 -31.26
N LEU A 834 -8.17 -2.73 -31.50
CA LEU A 834 -8.63 -2.12 -32.75
C LEU A 834 -8.10 -0.69 -32.91
N VAL A 835 -8.08 0.12 -31.85
CA VAL A 835 -7.44 1.44 -31.84
C VAL A 835 -5.96 1.30 -32.21
N GLU A 836 -5.19 0.49 -31.49
CA GLU A 836 -3.76 0.28 -31.77
C GLU A 836 -3.49 -0.22 -33.20
N THR A 837 -4.34 -1.13 -33.70
CA THR A 837 -4.24 -1.65 -35.09
C THR A 837 -4.51 -0.55 -36.12
N ILE A 838 -5.48 0.34 -35.88
CA ILE A 838 -5.77 1.48 -36.77
C ILE A 838 -4.60 2.46 -36.76
N LEU A 839 -4.08 2.83 -35.60
CA LEU A 839 -2.96 3.77 -35.50
C LEU A 839 -1.68 3.19 -36.11
N SER A 840 -1.38 1.93 -35.86
CA SER A 840 -0.25 1.22 -36.48
C SER A 840 -0.37 1.12 -38.01
N TYR A 841 -1.58 0.92 -38.55
CA TYR A 841 -1.82 0.82 -39.99
C TYR A 841 -1.62 2.15 -40.75
N PHE A 842 -1.95 3.28 -40.12
CA PHE A 842 -1.89 4.62 -40.76
C PHE A 842 -0.70 5.50 -40.33
N GLY A 843 0.14 5.02 -39.40
CA GLY A 843 1.35 5.71 -38.94
C GLY A 843 1.11 7.13 -38.40
N THR A 844 2.20 7.88 -38.22
CA THR A 844 2.18 9.30 -37.80
C THR A 844 2.34 10.31 -38.94
N GLU A 845 2.64 9.85 -40.16
CA GLU A 845 2.94 10.73 -41.30
C GLU A 845 1.70 11.36 -41.95
N GLU A 846 1.79 12.64 -42.35
CA GLU A 846 0.74 13.39 -43.06
C GLU A 846 0.34 12.75 -44.40
N ILE A 847 1.24 11.95 -44.99
CA ILE A 847 1.08 11.29 -46.30
C ILE A 847 -0.18 10.39 -46.35
N TYR A 848 -0.67 9.94 -45.19
CA TYR A 848 -1.85 9.07 -45.08
C TYR A 848 -3.20 9.83 -45.05
N GLY A 849 -3.22 11.17 -45.10
CA GLY A 849 -4.45 11.97 -44.93
C GLY A 849 -5.62 11.59 -45.87
N GLU A 850 -5.35 11.33 -47.15
CA GLU A 850 -6.39 10.87 -48.11
C GLU A 850 -6.89 9.45 -47.78
N GLN A 851 -6.00 8.56 -47.33
CA GLN A 851 -6.34 7.19 -46.96
C GLN A 851 -7.15 7.14 -45.64
N ARG A 852 -6.83 8.00 -44.67
CA ARG A 852 -7.63 8.20 -43.44
C ARG A 852 -9.02 8.73 -43.79
N THR A 853 -9.11 9.71 -44.70
CA THR A 853 -10.38 10.25 -45.19
C THR A 853 -11.24 9.16 -45.85
N ASP A 854 -10.65 8.32 -46.69
CA ASP A 854 -11.36 7.21 -47.32
C ASP A 854 -11.79 6.14 -46.31
N PHE A 855 -10.96 5.80 -45.31
CA PHE A 855 -11.32 4.87 -44.23
C PHE A 855 -12.56 5.35 -43.44
N ILE A 856 -12.59 6.61 -43.03
CA ILE A 856 -13.73 7.21 -42.32
C ILE A 856 -14.97 7.24 -43.21
N ARG A 857 -14.81 7.59 -44.49
CA ARG A 857 -15.88 7.55 -45.51
C ARG A 857 -16.44 6.15 -45.72
N GLN A 858 -15.58 5.13 -45.77
CA GLN A 858 -15.99 3.73 -45.87
C GLN A 858 -16.76 3.28 -44.62
N PHE A 859 -16.30 3.64 -43.42
CA PHE A 859 -16.98 3.34 -42.15
C PHE A 859 -18.39 3.96 -42.10
N ARG A 860 -18.52 5.25 -42.43
CA ARG A 860 -19.82 5.97 -42.51
C ARG A 860 -20.77 5.32 -43.54
N ASN A 861 -20.27 5.06 -44.75
CA ASN A 861 -21.12 4.68 -45.89
C ASN A 861 -21.44 3.16 -45.99
N TYR A 862 -20.87 2.32 -45.12
CA TYR A 862 -21.03 0.85 -45.19
C TYR A 862 -22.51 0.38 -45.12
N LEU A 863 -23.42 1.21 -44.60
CA LEU A 863 -24.85 0.91 -44.51
C LEU A 863 -25.64 1.06 -45.82
N HIS A 864 -25.12 1.72 -46.86
CA HIS A 864 -25.91 2.07 -48.05
C HIS A 864 -25.79 1.11 -49.25
N ASN A 865 -24.75 0.27 -49.31
CA ASN A 865 -24.57 -0.67 -50.42
C ASN A 865 -24.97 -2.08 -50.01
N GLY A 866 -26.20 -2.47 -50.37
CA GLY A 866 -26.81 -3.80 -50.13
C GLY A 866 -26.19 -4.97 -50.88
N ARG A 867 -24.85 -5.04 -50.95
CA ARG A 867 -24.09 -6.21 -51.42
C ARG A 867 -23.05 -6.55 -50.37
N TYR A 868 -23.29 -7.65 -49.65
CA TYR A 868 -22.31 -8.32 -48.80
C TYR A 868 -21.11 -8.78 -49.62
N ARG A 869 -20.16 -7.86 -49.89
CA ARG A 869 -18.76 -8.25 -50.02
C ARG A 869 -18.23 -8.42 -48.61
N THR A 870 -17.89 -9.64 -48.26
CA THR A 870 -17.05 -9.98 -47.09
C THR A 870 -15.72 -9.23 -47.23
N GLY A 871 -15.67 -8.02 -46.69
CA GLY A 871 -14.56 -7.08 -46.88
C GLY A 871 -13.34 -7.53 -46.09
N ARG A 872 -12.32 -8.05 -46.79
CA ARG A 872 -11.03 -8.45 -46.22
C ARG A 872 -10.16 -7.23 -45.84
N GLY A 873 -10.67 -6.33 -44.99
CA GLY A 873 -9.99 -5.09 -44.61
C GLY A 873 -10.45 -4.56 -43.26
N LEU A 874 -9.65 -3.64 -42.70
CA LEU A 874 -9.75 -3.19 -41.31
C LEU A 874 -11.13 -2.60 -40.92
N VAL A 875 -11.80 -1.88 -41.84
CA VAL A 875 -13.19 -1.41 -41.64
C VAL A 875 -14.17 -2.58 -41.42
N GLY A 876 -13.99 -3.69 -42.14
CA GLY A 876 -14.81 -4.89 -41.99
C GLY A 876 -14.59 -5.59 -40.65
N THR A 877 -13.33 -5.67 -40.19
CA THR A 877 -12.97 -6.21 -38.87
C THR A 877 -13.56 -5.36 -37.75
N LEU A 878 -13.46 -4.03 -37.85
CA LEU A 878 -14.07 -3.09 -36.89
C LEU A 878 -15.59 -3.27 -36.85
N LEU A 879 -16.28 -3.15 -37.99
CA LEU A 879 -17.74 -3.26 -38.04
C LEU A 879 -18.25 -4.63 -37.59
N GLY A 880 -17.58 -5.72 -37.96
CA GLY A 880 -17.90 -7.06 -37.48
C GLY A 880 -17.74 -7.19 -35.96
N THR A 881 -16.76 -6.52 -35.36
CA THR A 881 -16.57 -6.49 -33.90
C THR A 881 -17.67 -5.68 -33.21
N LEU A 882 -18.06 -4.53 -33.75
CA LEU A 882 -19.16 -3.72 -33.20
C LEU A 882 -20.52 -4.43 -33.33
N ASP A 883 -20.74 -5.14 -34.45
CA ASP A 883 -21.94 -5.94 -34.65
C ASP A 883 -21.96 -7.15 -33.70
N GLN A 884 -20.81 -7.75 -33.35
CA GLN A 884 -20.70 -8.77 -32.31
C GLN A 884 -21.02 -8.21 -30.91
N PHE A 885 -20.44 -7.08 -30.49
CA PHE A 885 -20.79 -6.43 -29.23
C PHE A 885 -22.30 -6.13 -29.15
N SER A 886 -22.88 -5.67 -30.25
CA SER A 886 -24.31 -5.39 -30.30
C SER A 886 -25.18 -6.64 -30.25
N LEU A 887 -24.71 -7.77 -30.80
CA LEU A 887 -25.39 -9.06 -30.65
C LEU A 887 -25.29 -9.56 -29.20
N ASP A 888 -24.13 -9.43 -28.57
CA ASP A 888 -23.90 -9.86 -27.18
C ASP A 888 -24.77 -9.06 -26.20
N ALA A 889 -24.90 -7.75 -26.41
CA ALA A 889 -25.78 -6.89 -25.62
C ALA A 889 -27.28 -7.14 -25.91
N LEU A 890 -27.65 -7.45 -27.16
CA LEU A 890 -29.01 -7.84 -27.52
C LEU A 890 -29.41 -9.14 -26.83
N VAL A 891 -28.49 -10.11 -26.73
CA VAL A 891 -28.72 -11.40 -26.06
C VAL A 891 -28.77 -11.28 -24.54
N ALA A 892 -27.94 -10.44 -23.90
CA ALA A 892 -27.98 -10.27 -22.44
C ALA A 892 -29.11 -9.36 -21.95
N TYR A 893 -29.34 -8.24 -22.62
CA TYR A 893 -30.14 -7.13 -22.09
C TYR A 893 -31.35 -6.80 -22.97
N GLY A 894 -31.54 -7.47 -24.10
CA GLY A 894 -32.63 -7.20 -25.04
C GLY A 894 -32.49 -5.87 -25.80
N ARG A 895 -31.26 -5.33 -25.95
CA ARG A 895 -31.00 -4.00 -26.51
C ARG A 895 -30.06 -4.03 -27.72
N ASP A 896 -30.47 -3.36 -28.81
CA ASP A 896 -29.55 -3.02 -29.90
C ASP A 896 -28.74 -1.78 -29.52
N ILE A 897 -27.41 -1.93 -29.46
CA ILE A 897 -26.45 -0.85 -29.14
C ILE A 897 -25.61 -0.43 -30.35
N ARG A 898 -25.83 -1.03 -31.53
CA ARG A 898 -25.05 -0.81 -32.75
C ARG A 898 -24.92 0.67 -33.11
N HIS A 899 -26.01 1.43 -33.01
CA HIS A 899 -26.02 2.86 -33.30
C HIS A 899 -25.08 3.64 -32.35
N HIS A 900 -25.21 3.39 -31.04
CA HIS A 900 -24.42 4.06 -30.02
C HIS A 900 -22.92 3.73 -30.14
N LEU A 901 -22.57 2.47 -30.38
CA LEU A 901 -21.20 2.05 -30.64
C LEU A 901 -20.62 2.70 -31.90
N ARG A 902 -21.35 2.66 -33.03
CA ARG A 902 -20.89 3.27 -34.29
C ARG A 902 -20.68 4.78 -34.15
N HIS A 903 -21.58 5.47 -33.46
CA HIS A 903 -21.46 6.90 -33.19
C HIS A 903 -20.25 7.23 -32.27
N ALA A 904 -19.97 6.41 -31.25
CA ALA A 904 -18.78 6.59 -30.40
C ALA A 904 -17.47 6.43 -31.21
N TRP A 905 -17.40 5.40 -32.04
CA TRP A 905 -16.26 5.16 -32.94
C TRP A 905 -16.10 6.23 -34.02
N GLU A 906 -17.21 6.70 -34.60
CA GLU A 906 -17.20 7.81 -35.57
C GLU A 906 -16.67 9.11 -34.95
N LYS A 907 -17.08 9.41 -33.71
CA LYS A 907 -16.57 10.59 -32.98
C LYS A 907 -15.06 10.48 -32.78
N TRP A 908 -14.56 9.37 -32.23
CA TRP A 908 -13.11 9.16 -32.04
C TRP A 908 -12.33 9.27 -33.36
N MET A 909 -12.80 8.63 -34.43
CA MET A 909 -12.16 8.73 -35.76
C MET A 909 -12.15 10.17 -36.31
N THR A 910 -13.18 10.96 -36.02
CA THR A 910 -13.24 12.37 -36.43
C THR A 910 -12.23 13.21 -35.63
N THR A 911 -12.15 13.01 -34.30
CA THR A 911 -11.14 13.66 -33.44
C THR A 911 -9.72 13.31 -33.86
N TRP A 912 -9.43 12.02 -34.12
CA TRP A 912 -8.12 11.58 -34.61
C TRP A 912 -7.75 12.19 -35.97
N TYR A 913 -8.72 12.35 -36.87
CA TYR A 913 -8.50 13.00 -38.17
C TYR A 913 -8.22 14.51 -38.04
N GLU A 914 -8.97 15.20 -37.18
CA GLU A 914 -8.84 16.66 -36.98
C GLU A 914 -7.63 17.06 -36.14
N GLY A 915 -7.29 16.27 -35.11
CA GLY A 915 -6.16 16.53 -34.20
C GLY A 915 -4.82 15.88 -34.63
N GLY A 916 -4.85 14.92 -35.55
CA GLY A 916 -3.66 14.20 -36.05
C GLY A 916 -3.11 13.11 -35.11
N ASP A 917 -3.33 13.24 -33.80
CA ASP A 917 -2.97 12.25 -32.77
C ASP A 917 -4.13 11.28 -32.49
N GLY A 918 -3.84 9.98 -32.54
CA GLY A 918 -4.81 8.91 -32.31
C GLY A 918 -5.09 8.58 -30.86
N HIS A 919 -4.20 8.99 -29.95
CA HIS A 919 -4.39 8.84 -28.51
C HIS A 919 -5.36 9.89 -27.95
N GLN A 920 -5.54 11.00 -28.67
CA GLN A 920 -6.53 12.02 -28.34
C GLN A 920 -7.96 11.45 -28.49
N GLY A 921 -8.62 11.19 -27.35
CA GLY A 921 -9.95 10.59 -27.29
C GLY A 921 -9.98 9.06 -27.15
N GLU A 922 -8.83 8.38 -27.00
CA GLU A 922 -8.78 6.92 -26.71
C GLU A 922 -9.59 6.59 -25.44
N ALA A 923 -9.46 7.42 -24.39
CA ALA A 923 -10.15 7.24 -23.13
C ALA A 923 -11.66 7.47 -23.23
N GLU A 924 -12.13 8.50 -23.95
CA GLU A 924 -13.56 8.66 -24.27
C GLU A 924 -14.12 7.40 -24.93
N LEU A 925 -13.44 6.88 -25.96
CA LEU A 925 -13.92 5.73 -26.70
C LEU A 925 -14.08 4.50 -25.79
N LEU A 926 -13.13 4.28 -24.88
CA LEU A 926 -13.19 3.21 -23.89
C LEU A 926 -14.33 3.43 -22.88
N VAL A 927 -14.43 4.60 -22.25
CA VAL A 927 -15.49 4.90 -21.28
C VAL A 927 -16.88 4.78 -21.90
N ARG A 928 -17.07 5.26 -23.14
CA ARG A 928 -18.35 5.11 -23.86
C ARG A 928 -18.62 3.64 -24.19
N THR A 929 -17.63 2.91 -24.71
CA THR A 929 -17.80 1.50 -25.06
C THR A 929 -18.15 0.64 -23.83
N LEU A 930 -17.45 0.83 -22.70
CA LEU A 930 -17.73 0.14 -21.45
C LEU A 930 -19.16 0.36 -20.96
N ASN A 931 -19.57 1.63 -20.83
CA ASN A 931 -20.92 1.98 -20.38
C ASN A 931 -22.01 1.46 -21.33
N ILE A 932 -21.80 1.55 -22.65
CA ILE A 932 -22.75 1.05 -23.65
C ILE A 932 -22.86 -0.49 -23.59
N CYS A 933 -21.73 -1.21 -23.50
CA CYS A 933 -21.72 -2.68 -23.44
C CYS A 933 -22.26 -3.22 -22.10
N ALA A 934 -22.13 -2.48 -21.01
CA ALA A 934 -22.79 -2.76 -19.72
C ALA A 934 -24.32 -2.50 -19.74
N GLY A 935 -24.85 -1.89 -20.81
CA GLY A 935 -26.25 -1.50 -20.89
C GLY A 935 -26.63 -0.27 -20.06
N ARG A 936 -25.65 0.45 -19.48
CA ARG A 936 -25.86 1.71 -18.74
C ARG A 936 -26.35 2.78 -19.72
N ARG A 937 -27.42 3.51 -19.34
CA ARG A 937 -28.02 4.54 -20.21
C ARG A 937 -27.35 5.89 -19.97
N VAL A 938 -26.65 6.41 -20.98
CA VAL A 938 -26.30 7.82 -21.07
C VAL A 938 -27.14 8.45 -22.16
N SER A 939 -28.18 9.19 -21.77
CA SER A 939 -29.01 9.95 -22.72
C SER A 939 -28.20 11.09 -23.36
N GLU A 940 -28.65 11.60 -24.52
CA GLU A 940 -28.01 12.78 -25.14
C GLU A 940 -28.01 14.00 -24.21
N GLY A 941 -29.05 14.14 -23.38
CA GLY A 941 -29.10 15.13 -22.29
C GLY A 941 -27.97 14.93 -21.27
N GLN A 942 -27.73 13.70 -20.80
CA GLN A 942 -26.62 13.40 -19.88
C GLN A 942 -25.24 13.56 -20.55
N LEU A 943 -25.09 13.20 -21.82
CA LEU A 943 -23.85 13.47 -22.61
C LEU A 943 -23.59 14.98 -22.76
N SER A 944 -24.64 15.80 -22.71
CA SER A 944 -24.54 17.27 -22.69
C SER A 944 -24.36 17.87 -21.30
N HIS A 945 -24.48 17.07 -20.23
CA HIS A 945 -24.41 17.57 -18.85
C HIS A 945 -23.01 18.12 -18.53
N PRO A 946 -22.88 19.30 -17.89
CA PRO A 946 -21.58 19.92 -17.61
C PRO A 946 -20.62 19.01 -16.83
N GLN A 947 -21.11 18.26 -15.84
CA GLN A 947 -20.29 17.35 -15.04
C GLN A 947 -19.83 16.12 -15.83
N TYR A 948 -20.66 15.61 -16.76
CA TYR A 948 -20.25 14.51 -17.66
C TYR A 948 -19.15 14.97 -18.62
N ARG A 949 -19.30 16.18 -19.17
CA ARG A 949 -18.26 16.81 -20.00
C ARG A 949 -16.99 17.04 -19.20
N ARG A 950 -17.08 17.54 -17.97
CA ARG A 950 -15.89 17.76 -17.13
C ARG A 950 -15.14 16.46 -16.81
N LEU A 951 -15.85 15.39 -16.44
CA LEU A 951 -15.26 14.04 -16.29
C LEU A 951 -14.55 13.58 -17.56
N LEU A 952 -15.20 13.74 -18.71
CA LEU A 952 -14.70 13.36 -20.03
C LEU A 952 -13.44 14.14 -20.43
N ASP A 953 -13.46 15.46 -20.25
CA ASP A 953 -12.36 16.35 -20.58
C ASP A 953 -11.13 16.05 -19.70
N ILE A 954 -11.32 15.90 -18.37
CA ILE A 954 -10.24 15.55 -17.44
C ILE A 954 -9.66 14.17 -17.77
N THR A 955 -10.50 13.15 -17.93
CA THR A 955 -10.04 11.77 -18.19
C THR A 955 -9.33 11.67 -19.53
N ASN A 956 -9.80 12.36 -20.58
CA ASN A 956 -9.07 12.44 -21.84
C ASN A 956 -7.70 13.13 -21.68
N THR A 957 -7.63 14.26 -20.98
CA THR A 957 -6.38 14.99 -20.74
C THR A 957 -5.37 14.12 -19.98
N VAL A 958 -5.77 13.50 -18.88
CA VAL A 958 -4.92 12.63 -18.06
C VAL A 958 -4.40 11.46 -18.88
N CYS A 959 -5.29 10.70 -19.53
CA CYS A 959 -4.88 9.52 -20.31
C CYS A 959 -3.98 9.88 -21.51
N HIS A 960 -4.20 11.04 -22.13
CA HIS A 960 -3.36 11.57 -23.20
C HIS A 960 -1.96 11.95 -22.72
N GLN A 961 -1.87 12.69 -21.60
CA GLN A 961 -0.59 13.08 -20.99
C GLN A 961 0.22 11.85 -20.55
N LEU A 962 -0.42 10.86 -19.94
CA LEU A 962 0.21 9.58 -19.55
C LEU A 962 0.69 8.77 -20.76
N ARG A 963 -0.06 8.75 -21.87
CA ARG A 963 0.37 8.13 -23.14
C ARG A 963 1.61 8.81 -23.73
N ASN A 964 1.65 10.13 -23.74
CA ASN A 964 2.79 10.88 -24.27
C ASN A 964 4.04 10.64 -23.42
N PHE A 965 3.90 10.67 -22.09
CA PHE A 965 4.98 10.33 -21.16
C PHE A 965 5.55 8.91 -21.42
N GLN A 966 4.67 7.91 -21.56
CA GLN A 966 5.06 6.53 -21.88
C GLN A 966 5.84 6.42 -23.20
N ASN A 967 5.50 7.23 -24.21
CA ASN A 967 6.19 7.24 -25.50
C ASN A 967 7.55 7.99 -25.45
N ASP A 968 7.65 9.03 -24.62
CA ASP A 968 8.87 9.83 -24.46
C ASP A 968 9.97 9.08 -23.69
N GLU A 969 9.63 8.33 -22.62
CA GLU A 969 10.63 7.52 -21.88
C GLU A 969 11.29 6.45 -22.75
N VAL A 970 10.53 5.83 -23.67
CA VAL A 970 11.05 4.87 -24.66
C VAL A 970 12.08 5.51 -25.60
N CYS A 971 12.08 6.84 -25.73
CA CYS A 971 13.06 7.61 -26.49
C CYS A 971 14.20 8.21 -25.63
N SER A 972 14.14 8.16 -24.29
CA SER A 972 15.11 8.85 -23.40
C SER A 972 15.75 7.96 -22.33
N ILE A 973 16.48 6.93 -22.75
CA ILE A 973 17.30 6.06 -21.87
C ILE A 973 18.47 6.81 -21.19
N ASP A 974 18.76 8.07 -21.57
CA ASP A 974 20.01 8.78 -21.26
C ASP A 974 19.88 9.90 -20.19
N ARG A 975 18.81 9.93 -19.38
CA ARG A 975 18.68 10.86 -18.23
C ARG A 975 18.74 10.17 -16.87
N GLY A 976 19.95 10.11 -16.32
CA GLY A 976 20.17 9.65 -14.95
C GLY A 976 19.77 10.68 -13.89
N ASN A 977 19.26 10.16 -12.76
CA ASN A 977 19.30 10.76 -11.42
C ASN A 977 18.52 12.08 -11.22
N VAL A 978 17.19 11.99 -11.14
CA VAL A 978 16.35 13.01 -10.47
C VAL A 978 15.69 12.36 -9.25
N ASN A 979 16.05 12.85 -8.07
CA ASN A 979 15.66 12.25 -6.79
C ASN A 979 14.50 13.04 -6.14
N THR A 980 13.32 13.03 -6.78
CA THR A 980 12.05 13.58 -6.23
C THR A 980 10.82 12.86 -6.79
N GLY A 981 10.32 11.87 -6.06
CA GLY A 981 8.89 11.62 -5.79
C GLY A 981 7.84 11.40 -6.89
N GLY A 982 8.08 11.62 -8.19
CA GLY A 982 7.03 11.57 -9.21
C GLY A 982 7.53 11.12 -10.59
N ILE A 983 6.95 10.02 -11.08
CA ILE A 983 6.99 9.62 -12.51
C ILE A 983 6.00 10.49 -13.32
N THR A 984 4.98 11.04 -12.67
CA THR A 984 3.94 11.89 -13.26
C THR A 984 4.21 13.38 -13.08
N THR A 985 3.59 14.21 -13.93
CA THR A 985 3.66 15.68 -13.82
C THR A 985 2.68 16.21 -12.78
N ILE A 986 2.94 17.40 -12.23
CA ILE A 986 2.02 18.11 -11.32
C ILE A 986 0.63 18.28 -11.94
N GLU A 987 0.56 18.46 -13.25
CA GLU A 987 -0.71 18.61 -13.99
C GLU A 987 -1.50 17.28 -14.04
N ILE A 988 -0.83 16.14 -14.26
CA ILE A 988 -1.46 14.82 -14.20
C ILE A 988 -1.99 14.56 -12.78
N GLU A 989 -1.20 14.84 -11.74
CA GLU A 989 -1.65 14.67 -10.34
C GLU A 989 -2.86 15.56 -10.03
N SER A 990 -2.82 16.85 -10.39
CA SER A 990 -3.92 17.79 -10.12
C SER A 990 -5.20 17.40 -10.86
N ASN A 991 -5.10 16.96 -12.11
CA ASN A 991 -6.24 16.47 -12.88
C ASN A 991 -6.79 15.14 -12.31
N MET A 992 -5.93 14.25 -11.80
CA MET A 992 -6.36 13.02 -11.10
C MET A 992 -7.08 13.33 -9.78
N GLN A 993 -6.62 14.30 -9.00
CA GLN A 993 -7.29 14.75 -7.78
C GLN A 993 -8.70 15.30 -8.09
N GLU A 994 -8.84 16.12 -9.13
CA GLU A 994 -10.16 16.64 -9.55
C GLU A 994 -11.07 15.50 -10.07
N LEU A 995 -10.53 14.54 -10.84
CA LEU A 995 -11.28 13.36 -11.26
C LEU A 995 -11.80 12.56 -10.05
N VAL A 996 -10.94 12.31 -9.07
CA VAL A 996 -11.28 11.60 -7.83
C VAL A 996 -12.36 12.36 -7.05
N GLN A 997 -12.27 13.68 -6.94
CA GLN A 997 -13.28 14.51 -6.30
C GLN A 997 -14.65 14.38 -7.01
N ILE A 998 -14.71 14.55 -8.33
CA ILE A 998 -15.99 14.49 -9.07
C ILE A 998 -16.61 13.08 -9.04
N VAL A 999 -15.78 12.04 -8.98
CA VAL A 999 -16.21 10.63 -8.93
C VAL A 999 -16.73 10.27 -7.54
N LEU A 1000 -16.00 10.58 -6.47
CA LEU A 1000 -16.35 10.20 -5.10
C LEU A 1000 -17.44 11.09 -4.47
N CYS A 1001 -17.46 12.40 -4.75
CA CYS A 1001 -18.50 13.27 -4.20
C CYS A 1001 -19.89 12.89 -4.75
N VAL A 1002 -20.84 12.67 -3.83
CA VAL A 1002 -22.26 12.46 -4.15
C VAL A 1002 -22.84 13.78 -4.68
N SER A 1003 -23.01 13.87 -5.99
CA SER A 1003 -23.59 15.05 -6.65
C SER A 1003 -25.10 14.92 -6.77
N THR A 1004 -25.81 16.04 -6.61
CA THR A 1004 -27.27 16.14 -6.82
C THR A 1004 -27.68 16.11 -8.30
N ASP A 1005 -26.77 15.71 -9.20
CA ASP A 1005 -26.98 15.72 -10.65
C ASP A 1005 -27.71 14.46 -11.17
N GLY A 1006 -27.86 13.44 -10.32
CA GLY A 1006 -28.53 12.19 -10.66
C GLY A 1006 -27.74 11.32 -11.64
N MET A 1007 -26.42 11.51 -11.75
CA MET A 1007 -25.57 10.62 -12.53
C MET A 1007 -25.33 9.31 -11.78
N ASP A 1008 -25.52 8.19 -12.48
CA ASP A 1008 -25.23 6.84 -12.01
C ASP A 1008 -23.75 6.72 -11.52
N PRO A 1009 -23.50 6.35 -10.26
CA PRO A 1009 -22.15 6.18 -9.72
C PRO A 1009 -21.27 5.22 -10.52
N ASP A 1010 -21.83 4.22 -11.21
CA ASP A 1010 -21.05 3.28 -12.02
C ASP A 1010 -20.57 3.91 -13.34
N ILE A 1011 -21.30 4.90 -13.86
CA ILE A 1011 -20.84 5.71 -14.98
C ILE A 1011 -19.62 6.53 -14.54
N LYS A 1012 -19.70 7.21 -13.37
CA LYS A 1012 -18.59 7.96 -12.79
C LYS A 1012 -17.37 7.06 -12.55
N GLN A 1013 -17.58 5.92 -11.90
CA GLN A 1013 -16.52 4.96 -11.58
C GLN A 1013 -15.81 4.45 -12.84
N THR A 1014 -16.53 4.28 -13.96
CA THR A 1014 -15.92 3.87 -15.24
C THR A 1014 -14.85 4.87 -15.71
N PHE A 1015 -15.00 6.18 -15.49
CA PHE A 1015 -13.96 7.17 -15.81
C PHE A 1015 -12.69 6.95 -14.97
N LEU A 1016 -12.84 6.82 -13.65
CA LEU A 1016 -11.71 6.60 -12.74
C LEU A 1016 -11.00 5.26 -13.02
N THR A 1017 -11.76 4.19 -13.29
CA THR A 1017 -11.18 2.88 -13.66
C THR A 1017 -10.36 2.97 -14.95
N VAL A 1018 -10.84 3.69 -15.98
CA VAL A 1018 -10.04 3.92 -17.20
C VAL A 1018 -8.81 4.78 -16.90
N ALA A 1019 -8.93 5.88 -16.17
CA ALA A 1019 -7.79 6.74 -15.82
C ALA A 1019 -6.70 5.99 -15.03
N LYS A 1020 -7.09 5.23 -14.00
CA LYS A 1020 -6.17 4.38 -13.23
C LYS A 1020 -5.46 3.33 -14.09
N SER A 1021 -6.14 2.77 -15.10
CA SER A 1021 -5.51 1.83 -16.04
C SER A 1021 -4.41 2.49 -16.89
N PHE A 1022 -4.60 3.73 -17.35
CA PHE A 1022 -3.56 4.46 -18.09
C PHE A 1022 -2.42 4.88 -17.15
N TYR A 1023 -2.76 5.25 -15.92
CA TYR A 1023 -1.77 5.60 -14.89
C TYR A 1023 -0.86 4.41 -14.58
N TYR A 1024 -1.43 3.24 -14.27
CA TYR A 1024 -0.66 2.00 -14.09
C TYR A 1024 0.24 1.69 -15.30
N GLY A 1025 -0.32 1.77 -16.50
CA GLY A 1025 0.39 1.45 -17.74
C GLY A 1025 1.55 2.40 -18.06
N ALA A 1026 1.55 3.64 -17.56
CA ALA A 1026 2.63 4.61 -17.70
C ALA A 1026 3.59 4.63 -16.50
N TYR A 1027 3.14 4.20 -15.32
CA TYR A 1027 3.91 4.22 -14.08
C TYR A 1027 4.74 2.94 -13.85
N CYS A 1028 4.20 1.77 -14.18
CA CYS A 1028 4.89 0.49 -13.99
C CYS A 1028 5.79 0.15 -15.19
N THR A 1029 7.00 -0.34 -14.92
CA THR A 1029 7.92 -0.76 -16.00
C THR A 1029 7.39 -2.02 -16.71
N PRO A 1030 7.81 -2.29 -17.97
CA PRO A 1030 7.41 -3.51 -18.68
C PRO A 1030 7.70 -4.79 -17.89
N GLU A 1031 8.82 -4.86 -17.16
CA GLU A 1031 9.19 -6.02 -16.33
C GLU A 1031 8.20 -6.23 -15.17
N THR A 1032 7.85 -5.16 -14.45
CA THR A 1032 6.81 -5.19 -13.40
C THR A 1032 5.45 -5.62 -13.98
N ILE A 1033 5.10 -5.11 -15.16
CA ILE A 1033 3.86 -5.48 -15.86
C ILE A 1033 3.86 -6.96 -16.24
N TYR A 1034 4.96 -7.51 -16.78
CA TYR A 1034 5.05 -8.94 -17.10
C TYR A 1034 4.96 -9.83 -15.85
N PHE A 1035 5.63 -9.45 -14.75
CA PHE A 1035 5.51 -10.15 -13.47
C PHE A 1035 4.06 -10.11 -12.94
N HIS A 1036 3.37 -8.97 -13.03
CA HIS A 1036 1.97 -8.87 -12.62
C HIS A 1036 1.05 -9.68 -13.54
N ILE A 1037 1.30 -9.73 -14.85
CA ILE A 1037 0.56 -10.59 -15.79
C ILE A 1037 0.65 -12.07 -15.39
N GLU A 1038 1.86 -12.55 -15.08
CA GLU A 1038 2.10 -13.93 -14.63
C GLU A 1038 1.36 -14.21 -13.31
N LYS A 1039 1.60 -13.39 -12.29
CA LYS A 1039 0.95 -13.50 -10.97
C LYS A 1039 -0.58 -13.41 -11.02
N VAL A 1040 -1.14 -12.51 -11.82
CA VAL A 1040 -2.57 -12.21 -11.84
C VAL A 1040 -3.36 -13.20 -12.68
N LEU A 1041 -2.89 -13.51 -13.90
CA LEU A 1041 -3.65 -14.32 -14.86
C LEU A 1041 -3.28 -15.81 -14.88
N PHE A 1042 -2.06 -16.20 -14.47
CA PHE A 1042 -1.54 -17.55 -14.73
C PHE A 1042 -1.08 -18.30 -13.47
N GLU A 1043 -0.70 -17.61 -12.40
CA GLU A 1043 -0.35 -18.22 -11.12
C GLU A 1043 -1.57 -18.31 -10.19
N LYS A 1044 -2.05 -19.54 -9.92
CA LYS A 1044 -3.13 -19.77 -8.93
C LYS A 1044 -2.66 -19.43 -7.51
N VAL A 1045 -3.58 -18.92 -6.70
CA VAL A 1045 -3.34 -18.70 -5.27
C VAL A 1045 -3.58 -20.02 -4.52
N VAL A 1046 -2.65 -20.42 -3.66
CA VAL A 1046 -2.67 -21.66 -2.87
C VAL A 1046 -2.93 -21.34 -1.41
#